data_AF-A0A6C0EW53-F1
#
_entry.id   AF-A0A6C0EW53-F1
#
_cell.length_a   1.000
_cell.length_b   1.000
_cell.length_c   1.000
_cell.angle_alpha   90.00
_cell.angle_beta   90.00
_cell.angle_gamma   90.00
#
_symmetry.space_group_name_H-M   'P 1'
#
loop_
_entity.id
_entity.type
_entity.pdbx_description
1 polymer ?
#
loop_
_entity_poly.entity_id
_entity_poly.type
_entity_poly.pdbx_seq_one_letter_code
_entity_poly.pdbx_strand_id
1 'polypeptide(L)'
;MDLNQRKLRKSEWESIEVPVSSEEIEILTLIMNGYNNVNIKYNKFDSLFSFLKIEYSETMEDHLYNKYFSNKLQELKRKYGQSLTILDAFVVSAKTSPAVKKADLIRIEKNDVAKMNADKIYEHLLIDILETLLQNKNKNSEKWLTQYFTLYKLLKNNIDHLNKHVVNIIQNVLRKFEDDIIMSDMVANSVEFIEKNTLLLKHADMLLYEHQKRVFTLMRNPGPKLVLYIAPTGTGKTLSPIGISEQYKVIFVCAARHVGLALARAAISVNKKIAFAFGCTSAGDIRLHYFAAKEYKKNKKSGGIGKVDNSIGDKVEIIICDVQSYLSAMYYMQAFNPVENIVTYWDEPTITMDYDNHDLHAIIKKNWSENNIPNVILSSATLPKLHELTETCADFKEKFENAQVFDIISNDCKKSIPLLNKSGHVVLPHYLSADYSQILSIATHCNNNLTLLRYFDLKEVVDFIMYVETNNFVPNSAKIMRHFGSFDDITMQNIKMHYLLLLTKINPDAWSTIYASLLSSRSKRITSNDLIDPKGNEVKRVGIGAGTSGSTTADSAIYVTTKDAYTLTDGPTIFLASDVEKIARFCIQQANIPAKVMDDIMEKIEFNNKINDTITSLEHDLEDIAESKTQKGSCTDNSREAQKMKKTSSKNKDAATNDKDADVLQMNKDLDTLRAMIKTAELNETFIPNKQLHLRKWAYLLDEADVKNPFTSNIDDETIVEIMLLPGVNDSWKILLLMGIGVFTNHTSIAYTEIMKTLADQQKLYMIIASSDYIYGTNYQFCHGYLSKDLCLTQEKIIQALGRVGRNNIQQTYSVRLRDDEQINKLFWEETNKPEVRNMNILFNSKNMGWDTDNGYVEIEESGSTSV
;
A
#
# COMPACT_ATOMS: atom_id res chain seq x y z
N MET A 1 -7.46 19.09 -1.61
CA MET A 1 -6.41 18.72 -0.62
C MET A 1 -5.68 19.98 -0.17
N ASP A 2 -5.34 20.18 1.11
CA ASP A 2 -4.44 21.30 1.51
C ASP A 2 -2.97 20.88 1.31
N LEU A 3 -2.34 21.40 0.24
CA LEU A 3 -0.95 21.13 -0.11
C LEU A 3 0.01 22.19 0.46
N ASN A 4 -0.52 23.23 1.13
CA ASN A 4 0.29 24.23 1.83
C ASN A 4 0.75 23.67 3.17
N GLN A 5 1.96 23.14 3.22
CA GLN A 5 2.46 22.50 4.43
C GLN A 5 3.06 23.51 5.40
N ARG A 6 2.85 23.25 6.70
CA ARG A 6 3.42 24.05 7.80
C ARG A 6 4.62 23.33 8.42
N LYS A 7 5.31 23.96 9.36
CA LYS A 7 6.35 23.29 10.17
C LYS A 7 5.77 22.11 10.97
N LEU A 8 6.63 21.16 11.36
CA LEU A 8 6.24 19.99 12.16
C LEU A 8 5.74 20.39 13.56
N ARG A 9 4.63 19.80 13.99
CA ARG A 9 4.08 19.91 15.35
C ARG A 9 4.82 18.99 16.30
N LYS A 10 4.67 19.23 17.60
CA LYS A 10 5.29 18.40 18.64
C LYS A 10 4.86 16.93 18.56
N SER A 11 3.57 16.65 18.36
CA SER A 11 3.05 15.28 18.22
C SER A 11 3.65 14.55 17.03
N GLU A 12 3.88 15.24 15.91
CA GLU A 12 4.50 14.66 14.72
C GLU A 12 5.98 14.33 14.96
N TRP A 13 6.72 15.22 15.63
CA TRP A 13 8.08 14.95 16.09
C TRP A 13 8.14 13.73 17.01
N GLU A 14 7.19 13.58 17.92
CA GLU A 14 7.13 12.41 18.81
C GLU A 14 6.76 11.13 18.04
N SER A 15 5.91 11.22 17.00
CA SER A 15 5.48 10.07 16.22
C SER A 15 6.60 9.43 15.37
N ILE A 16 7.53 10.23 14.85
CA ILE A 16 8.65 9.75 14.02
C ILE A 16 9.76 9.09 14.84
N GLU A 17 9.80 9.35 16.15
CA GLU A 17 10.75 8.76 17.11
C GLU A 17 10.33 7.35 17.54
N VAL A 18 9.08 6.95 17.26
CA VAL A 18 8.61 5.60 17.52
C VAL A 18 9.24 4.65 16.50
N PRO A 19 10.08 3.68 16.93
CA PRO A 19 10.74 2.77 15.99
C PRO A 19 9.72 1.96 15.19
N VAL A 20 10.11 1.59 13.97
CA VAL A 20 9.36 0.62 13.17
C VAL A 20 9.53 -0.80 13.71
N SER A 21 8.74 -1.75 13.19
CA SER A 21 8.80 -3.15 13.65
C SER A 21 10.16 -3.80 13.36
N SER A 22 10.52 -4.86 14.08
CA SER A 22 11.76 -5.59 13.84
C SER A 22 11.86 -6.18 12.43
N GLU A 23 10.72 -6.59 11.86
CA GLU A 23 10.64 -7.08 10.48
C GLU A 23 10.89 -5.96 9.46
N GLU A 24 10.38 -4.76 9.74
CA GLU A 24 10.61 -3.60 8.89
C GLU A 24 12.07 -3.14 8.97
N ILE A 25 12.68 -3.13 10.15
CA ILE A 25 14.13 -2.86 10.31
C ILE A 25 14.97 -3.82 9.45
N GLU A 26 14.60 -5.10 9.41
CA GLU A 26 15.25 -6.11 8.57
C GLU A 26 15.19 -5.74 7.08
N ILE A 27 14.03 -5.30 6.59
CA ILE A 27 13.81 -4.85 5.21
C ILE A 27 14.60 -3.58 4.92
N LEU A 28 14.61 -2.62 5.84
CA LEU A 28 15.37 -1.37 5.68
C LEU A 28 16.87 -1.63 5.61
N THR A 29 17.36 -2.58 6.42
CA THR A 29 18.75 -3.04 6.41
C THR A 29 19.09 -3.73 5.09
N LEU A 30 18.19 -4.55 4.55
CA LEU A 30 18.32 -5.15 3.22
C LEU A 30 18.41 -4.08 2.13
N ILE A 31 17.60 -3.01 2.19
CA ILE A 31 17.64 -1.89 1.24
C ILE A 31 18.97 -1.14 1.30
N MET A 32 19.48 -0.85 2.50
CA MET A 32 20.78 -0.20 2.70
C MET A 32 21.93 -1.04 2.13
N ASN A 33 22.03 -2.30 2.56
CA ASN A 33 23.07 -3.22 2.08
C ASN A 33 22.93 -3.49 0.58
N GLY A 34 21.69 -3.47 0.09
CA GLY A 34 21.31 -3.60 -1.30
C GLY A 34 21.91 -2.55 -2.22
N TYR A 35 22.17 -1.34 -1.70
CA TYR A 35 22.86 -0.31 -2.47
C TYR A 35 24.27 -0.72 -2.84
N ASN A 36 24.97 -1.53 -2.04
CA ASN A 36 26.33 -2.02 -2.29
C ASN A 36 26.35 -3.40 -2.96
N ASN A 37 25.39 -4.27 -2.63
CA ASN A 37 25.20 -5.57 -3.27
C ASN A 37 23.73 -5.77 -3.69
N VAL A 38 23.42 -5.48 -4.95
CA VAL A 38 22.04 -5.60 -5.49
C VAL A 38 21.52 -7.04 -5.55
N ASN A 39 22.41 -8.03 -5.48
CA ASN A 39 22.08 -9.45 -5.52
C ASN A 39 22.00 -10.08 -4.13
N ILE A 40 21.98 -9.26 -3.07
CA ILE A 40 21.77 -9.73 -1.71
C ILE A 40 20.45 -10.52 -1.62
N LYS A 41 20.53 -11.70 -1.04
CA LYS A 41 19.43 -12.65 -0.95
C LYS A 41 19.64 -13.53 0.27
N TYR A 42 18.66 -13.62 1.15
CA TYR A 42 18.71 -14.51 2.31
C TYR A 42 17.31 -15.03 2.66
N ASN A 43 17.24 -16.10 3.44
CA ASN A 43 15.99 -16.67 3.91
C ASN A 43 15.84 -16.50 5.42
N LYS A 44 14.60 -16.36 5.91
CA LYS A 44 14.32 -16.27 7.36
C LYS A 44 14.31 -17.63 8.05
N PHE A 45 14.25 -18.73 7.28
CA PHE A 45 14.22 -20.09 7.79
C PHE A 45 15.61 -20.68 7.80
N ASP A 46 15.92 -21.39 8.88
CA ASP A 46 17.20 -22.03 9.09
C ASP A 46 17.18 -23.47 8.57
N SER A 47 18.31 -23.92 8.03
CA SER A 47 18.60 -25.35 7.94
C SER A 47 18.84 -25.93 9.34
N LEU A 48 18.84 -27.26 9.44
CA LEU A 48 19.21 -27.94 10.69
C LEU A 48 20.60 -27.51 11.19
N PHE A 49 21.56 -27.28 10.27
CA PHE A 49 22.89 -26.81 10.61
C PHE A 49 22.88 -25.42 11.26
N SER A 50 22.21 -24.46 10.62
CA SER A 50 22.11 -23.09 11.11
C SER A 50 21.36 -23.03 12.44
N PHE A 51 20.28 -23.80 12.58
CA PHE A 51 19.51 -23.89 13.81
C PHE A 51 20.34 -24.41 14.99
N LEU A 52 21.11 -25.49 14.78
CA LEU A 52 21.99 -26.07 15.81
C LEU A 52 23.27 -25.25 16.06
N LYS A 53 23.58 -24.29 15.18
CA LYS A 53 24.79 -23.46 15.18
C LYS A 53 26.08 -24.27 15.13
N ILE A 54 26.06 -25.39 14.39
CA ILE A 54 27.20 -26.31 14.25
C ILE A 54 27.99 -25.95 12.98
N GLU A 55 29.32 -26.04 13.04
CA GLU A 55 30.17 -25.84 11.87
C GLU A 55 29.92 -26.93 10.81
N TYR A 56 29.83 -26.51 9.55
CA TYR A 56 29.63 -27.46 8.45
C TYR A 56 30.82 -28.40 8.27
N SER A 57 30.52 -29.70 8.16
CA SER A 57 31.44 -30.71 7.63
C SER A 57 30.63 -31.84 7.00
N GLU A 58 31.14 -32.46 5.92
CA GLU A 58 30.43 -33.57 5.24
C GLU A 58 30.13 -34.73 6.18
N THR A 59 31.05 -35.01 7.12
CA THR A 59 30.87 -36.02 8.15
C THR A 59 29.74 -35.67 9.12
N MET A 60 29.65 -34.41 9.54
CA MET A 60 28.54 -33.97 10.39
C MET A 60 27.22 -34.02 9.64
N GLU A 61 27.22 -33.67 8.37
CA GLU A 61 26.03 -33.69 7.51
C GLU A 61 25.43 -35.11 7.40
N ASP A 62 26.29 -36.12 7.21
CA ASP A 62 25.90 -37.53 7.21
C ASP A 62 25.33 -37.95 8.58
N HIS A 63 25.96 -37.49 9.68
CA HIS A 63 25.49 -37.79 11.03
C HIS A 63 24.11 -37.19 11.31
N LEU A 64 23.91 -35.91 10.98
CA LEU A 64 22.64 -35.21 11.15
C LEU A 64 21.55 -35.85 10.28
N TYR A 65 21.86 -36.25 9.05
CA TYR A 65 20.92 -37.01 8.21
C TYR A 65 20.46 -38.30 8.88
N ASN A 66 21.42 -39.12 9.32
CA ASN A 66 21.14 -40.40 9.95
C ASN A 66 20.30 -40.24 11.22
N LYS A 67 20.57 -39.21 12.04
CA LYS A 67 19.86 -38.98 13.29
C LYS A 67 18.47 -38.34 13.11
N TYR A 68 18.35 -37.30 12.28
CA TYR A 68 17.14 -36.45 12.24
C TYR A 68 16.18 -36.76 11.09
N PHE A 69 16.67 -37.29 9.95
CA PHE A 69 15.86 -37.40 8.73
C PHE A 69 15.67 -38.83 8.21
N SER A 70 16.65 -39.70 8.43
CA SER A 70 16.69 -41.04 7.82
C SER A 70 15.46 -41.89 8.14
N ASN A 71 15.01 -41.90 9.40
CA ASN A 71 13.87 -42.71 9.84
C ASN A 71 12.60 -42.34 9.06
N LYS A 72 12.25 -41.04 9.02
CA LYS A 72 11.05 -40.58 8.32
C LYS A 72 11.12 -40.85 6.82
N LEU A 73 12.28 -40.63 6.19
CA LEU A 73 12.46 -40.90 4.76
C LEU A 73 12.40 -42.40 4.43
N GLN A 74 12.91 -43.28 5.29
CA GLN A 74 12.76 -44.74 5.12
C GLN A 74 11.31 -45.19 5.31
N GLU A 75 10.55 -44.56 6.20
CA GLU A 75 9.11 -44.81 6.32
C GLU A 75 8.36 -44.44 5.04
N LEU A 76 8.65 -43.28 4.46
CA LEU A 76 8.07 -42.86 3.17
C LEU A 76 8.47 -43.82 2.04
N LYS A 77 9.75 -44.24 1.99
CA LYS A 77 10.23 -45.24 1.03
C LYS A 77 9.46 -46.56 1.14
N ARG A 78 9.28 -47.07 2.36
CA ARG A 78 8.54 -48.32 2.60
C ARG A 78 7.07 -48.20 2.22
N LYS A 79 6.46 -47.04 2.49
CA LYS A 79 5.02 -46.81 2.29
C LYS A 79 4.65 -46.57 0.83
N TYR A 80 5.47 -45.83 0.07
CA TYR A 80 5.14 -45.40 -1.30
C TYR A 80 6.16 -45.83 -2.36
N GLY A 81 7.36 -46.25 -1.96
CA GLY A 81 8.46 -46.49 -2.89
C GLY A 81 8.15 -47.53 -3.95
N GLN A 82 7.55 -48.66 -3.55
CA GLN A 82 7.17 -49.72 -4.48
C GLN A 82 5.96 -49.33 -5.33
N SER A 83 4.92 -48.74 -4.73
CA SER A 83 3.67 -48.43 -5.44
C SER A 83 3.84 -47.33 -6.49
N LEU A 84 4.73 -46.38 -6.24
CA LEU A 84 5.02 -45.28 -7.16
C LEU A 84 6.28 -45.51 -8.01
N THR A 85 6.94 -46.67 -7.90
CA THR A 85 8.17 -47.01 -8.64
C THR A 85 9.31 -45.99 -8.44
N ILE A 86 9.51 -45.56 -7.20
CA ILE A 86 10.51 -44.55 -6.80
C ILE A 86 11.53 -45.08 -5.77
N LEU A 87 11.67 -46.40 -5.61
CA LEU A 87 12.60 -46.99 -4.64
C LEU A 87 14.05 -46.54 -4.83
N ASP A 88 14.45 -46.32 -6.08
CA ASP A 88 15.77 -45.85 -6.50
C ASP A 88 15.99 -44.37 -6.15
N ALA A 89 14.93 -43.56 -6.12
CA ALA A 89 15.02 -42.14 -5.76
C ALA A 89 15.46 -41.91 -4.30
N PHE A 90 15.20 -42.88 -3.40
CA PHE A 90 15.58 -42.83 -1.98
C PHE A 90 16.99 -43.38 -1.68
N VAL A 91 17.80 -43.68 -2.69
CA VAL A 91 19.16 -44.20 -2.50
C VAL A 91 20.11 -43.04 -2.24
N VAL A 92 20.80 -43.07 -1.10
CA VAL A 92 21.80 -42.06 -0.70
C VAL A 92 23.07 -42.73 -0.14
N SER A 93 24.22 -42.08 -0.33
CA SER A 93 25.54 -42.57 0.12
C SER A 93 26.01 -41.87 1.39
N ALA A 94 25.23 -41.94 2.48
CA ALA A 94 25.59 -41.38 3.77
C ALA A 94 26.49 -42.34 4.57
N LYS A 95 27.60 -41.85 5.16
CA LYS A 95 28.46 -42.67 6.03
C LYS A 95 27.79 -42.93 7.38
N THR A 96 27.88 -44.17 7.87
CA THR A 96 27.41 -44.56 9.20
C THR A 96 28.43 -44.17 10.27
N SER A 97 27.98 -43.40 11.28
CA SER A 97 28.72 -43.06 12.51
C SER A 97 30.10 -42.40 12.34
N PRO A 98 30.17 -41.16 11.82
CA PRO A 98 31.41 -40.40 11.80
C PRO A 98 31.80 -39.87 13.20
N ALA A 99 33.09 -39.64 13.44
CA ALA A 99 33.58 -39.11 14.71
C ALA A 99 33.18 -37.64 14.90
N VAL A 100 32.45 -37.33 15.97
CA VAL A 100 31.92 -36.00 16.27
C VAL A 100 32.63 -35.37 17.48
N LYS A 101 32.89 -34.05 17.45
CA LYS A 101 33.47 -33.31 18.58
C LYS A 101 32.50 -33.32 19.78
N LYS A 102 33.03 -33.40 21.01
CA LYS A 102 32.22 -33.42 22.26
C LYS A 102 31.29 -32.21 22.41
N ALA A 103 31.70 -31.02 21.96
CA ALA A 103 30.88 -29.81 22.04
C ALA A 103 29.63 -29.88 21.16
N ASP A 104 29.73 -30.48 19.97
CA ASP A 104 28.62 -30.65 19.03
C ASP A 104 27.67 -31.75 19.49
N LEU A 105 28.20 -32.84 20.09
CA LEU A 105 27.39 -33.88 20.73
C LEU A 105 26.46 -33.31 21.80
N ILE A 106 26.95 -32.40 22.65
CA ILE A 106 26.13 -31.73 23.68
C ILE A 106 24.99 -30.91 23.05
N ARG A 107 25.24 -30.23 21.92
CA ARG A 107 24.21 -29.45 21.20
C ARG A 107 23.15 -30.36 20.57
N ILE A 108 23.58 -31.49 20.02
CA ILE A 108 22.73 -32.53 19.40
C ILE A 108 21.90 -33.28 20.46
N GLU A 109 22.43 -33.50 21.66
CA GLU A 109 21.71 -34.11 22.79
C GLU A 109 20.69 -33.17 23.42
N LYS A 110 21.01 -31.87 23.52
CA LYS A 110 20.07 -30.84 23.99
C LYS A 110 18.89 -30.64 23.03
N ASN A 111 19.13 -30.77 21.72
CA ASN A 111 18.13 -30.61 20.67
C ASN A 111 17.78 -31.97 20.06
N ASP A 112 17.38 -32.92 20.90
CA ASP A 112 16.94 -34.22 20.43
C ASP A 112 15.63 -34.13 19.64
N VAL A 113 15.39 -35.08 18.73
CA VAL A 113 14.25 -35.04 17.78
C VAL A 113 12.91 -34.83 18.49
N ALA A 114 12.73 -35.42 19.68
CA ALA A 114 11.49 -35.32 20.47
C ALA A 114 11.30 -33.97 21.18
N LYS A 115 12.35 -33.14 21.32
CA LYS A 115 12.32 -31.84 22.01
C LYS A 115 12.46 -30.66 21.06
N MET A 116 12.66 -30.95 19.78
CA MET A 116 12.94 -29.95 18.76
C MET A 116 11.65 -29.35 18.20
N ASN A 117 11.65 -28.05 17.96
CA ASN A 117 10.55 -27.41 17.25
C ASN A 117 10.76 -27.61 15.74
N ALA A 118 10.20 -28.71 15.20
CA ALA A 118 10.36 -29.12 13.81
C ALA A 118 9.93 -28.04 12.81
N ASP A 119 8.97 -27.17 13.18
CA ASP A 119 8.40 -26.12 12.32
C ASP A 119 9.40 -25.02 11.95
N LYS A 120 10.56 -24.97 12.61
CA LYS A 120 11.62 -23.99 12.34
C LYS A 120 12.72 -24.50 11.40
N ILE A 121 12.74 -25.80 11.11
CA ILE A 121 13.78 -26.42 10.29
C ILE A 121 13.27 -26.62 8.89
N TYR A 122 13.97 -26.04 7.92
CA TYR A 122 13.53 -26.06 6.54
C TYR A 122 13.47 -27.47 5.94
N GLU A 123 14.39 -28.37 6.28
CA GLU A 123 14.36 -29.75 5.78
C GLU A 123 13.12 -30.53 6.23
N HIS A 124 12.60 -30.29 7.44
CA HIS A 124 11.36 -30.93 7.88
C HIS A 124 10.16 -30.46 7.07
N LEU A 125 10.06 -29.16 6.78
CA LEU A 125 9.05 -28.62 5.86
C LEU A 125 9.12 -29.31 4.49
N LEU A 126 10.31 -29.44 3.91
CA LEU A 126 10.49 -30.10 2.61
C LEU A 126 10.05 -31.58 2.65
N ILE A 127 10.36 -32.30 3.73
CA ILE A 127 9.96 -33.70 3.92
C ILE A 127 8.44 -33.84 4.09
N ASP A 128 7.79 -32.93 4.81
CA ASP A 128 6.33 -32.95 5.02
C ASP A 128 5.57 -32.65 3.72
N ILE A 129 6.09 -31.73 2.90
CA ILE A 129 5.57 -31.47 1.55
C ILE A 129 5.79 -32.69 0.65
N LEU A 130 6.97 -33.31 0.69
CA LEU A 130 7.25 -34.57 -0.03
C LEU A 130 6.27 -35.67 0.38
N GLU A 131 6.04 -35.85 1.67
CA GLU A 131 5.07 -36.84 2.17
C GLU A 131 3.67 -36.58 1.59
N THR A 132 3.22 -35.32 1.61
CA THR A 132 1.91 -34.93 1.08
C THR A 132 1.83 -35.14 -0.44
N LEU A 133 2.91 -34.86 -1.17
CA LEU A 133 3.04 -35.14 -2.60
C LEU A 133 2.85 -36.63 -2.88
N LEU A 134 3.61 -37.48 -2.19
CA LEU A 134 3.55 -38.94 -2.37
C LEU A 134 2.18 -39.51 -2.00
N GLN A 135 1.58 -39.01 -0.91
CA GLN A 135 0.21 -39.36 -0.51
C GLN A 135 -0.81 -39.06 -1.61
N ASN A 136 -0.76 -37.86 -2.19
CA ASN A 136 -1.72 -37.44 -3.23
C ASN A 136 -1.49 -38.18 -4.55
N LYS A 137 -0.23 -38.40 -4.94
CA LYS A 137 0.11 -39.18 -6.14
C LYS A 137 -0.36 -40.63 -6.00
N ASN A 138 -0.15 -41.26 -4.84
CA ASN A 138 -0.63 -42.62 -4.58
C ASN A 138 -2.17 -42.74 -4.54
N LYS A 139 -2.88 -41.62 -4.28
CA LYS A 139 -4.35 -41.53 -4.35
C LYS A 139 -4.87 -41.08 -5.72
N ASN A 140 -4.01 -40.87 -6.72
CA ASN A 140 -4.34 -40.26 -8.01
C ASN A 140 -5.09 -38.92 -7.90
N SER A 141 -4.79 -38.12 -6.86
CA SER A 141 -5.40 -36.81 -6.67
C SER A 141 -4.57 -35.72 -7.33
N GLU A 142 -5.17 -34.92 -8.23
CA GLU A 142 -4.52 -33.79 -8.94
C GLU A 142 -3.78 -32.80 -8.02
N LYS A 143 -4.13 -32.75 -6.73
CA LYS A 143 -3.43 -31.97 -5.70
C LYS A 143 -1.94 -32.30 -5.58
N TRP A 144 -1.48 -33.43 -6.11
CA TRP A 144 -0.05 -33.77 -6.16
C TRP A 144 0.75 -32.74 -7.00
N LEU A 145 0.15 -32.16 -8.05
CA LEU A 145 0.78 -31.13 -8.88
C LEU A 145 1.08 -29.85 -8.09
N THR A 146 0.16 -29.43 -7.21
CA THR A 146 0.39 -28.29 -6.32
C THR A 146 1.61 -28.53 -5.44
N GLN A 147 1.73 -29.72 -4.85
CA GLN A 147 2.84 -30.06 -3.98
C GLN A 147 4.16 -30.20 -4.76
N TYR A 148 4.10 -30.78 -5.96
CA TYR A 148 5.25 -30.84 -6.88
C TYR A 148 5.78 -29.45 -7.19
N PHE A 149 4.92 -28.55 -7.65
CA PHE A 149 5.30 -27.18 -7.99
C PHE A 149 5.85 -26.43 -6.77
N THR A 150 5.20 -26.59 -5.62
CA THR A 150 5.65 -25.98 -4.36
C THR A 150 7.06 -26.46 -4.02
N LEU A 151 7.29 -27.76 -4.03
CA LEU A 151 8.57 -28.36 -3.67
C LEU A 151 9.67 -27.97 -4.67
N TYR A 152 9.36 -27.97 -5.97
CA TYR A 152 10.26 -27.50 -7.03
C TYR A 152 10.74 -26.06 -6.81
N LYS A 153 9.84 -25.16 -6.41
CA LYS A 153 10.18 -23.76 -6.14
C LYS A 153 10.93 -23.58 -4.82
N LEU A 154 10.51 -24.24 -3.75
CA LEU A 154 11.16 -24.16 -2.43
C LEU A 154 12.61 -24.66 -2.47
N LEU A 155 12.93 -25.68 -3.27
CA LEU A 155 14.31 -26.15 -3.44
C LEU A 155 15.27 -25.10 -4.05
N LYS A 156 14.75 -24.00 -4.62
CA LYS A 156 15.55 -22.91 -5.18
C LYS A 156 15.77 -21.76 -4.19
N ASN A 157 15.20 -21.86 -2.99
CA ASN A 157 15.39 -20.85 -1.98
C ASN A 157 16.84 -20.84 -1.46
N ASN A 158 17.33 -19.68 -1.04
CA ASN A 158 18.70 -19.52 -0.60
C ASN A 158 18.82 -19.84 0.90
N ILE A 159 19.01 -21.13 1.21
CA ILE A 159 19.15 -21.60 2.59
C ILE A 159 20.49 -22.29 2.74
N ASP A 160 21.30 -21.74 3.63
CA ASP A 160 22.66 -22.20 3.86
C ASP A 160 22.67 -23.60 4.47
N HIS A 161 23.53 -24.47 3.91
CA HIS A 161 23.82 -25.80 4.44
C HIS A 161 22.61 -26.74 4.61
N LEU A 162 21.64 -26.68 3.68
CA LEU A 162 20.61 -27.73 3.60
C LEU A 162 21.25 -29.11 3.45
N ASN A 163 20.72 -30.10 4.18
CA ASN A 163 21.25 -31.46 4.10
C ASN A 163 21.17 -32.05 2.68
N LYS A 164 22.32 -32.33 2.06
CA LYS A 164 22.41 -32.81 0.67
C LYS A 164 21.63 -34.09 0.41
N HIS A 165 21.53 -34.99 1.38
CA HIS A 165 20.84 -36.28 1.19
C HIS A 165 19.33 -36.07 1.08
N VAL A 166 18.77 -35.19 1.90
CA VAL A 166 17.34 -34.81 1.82
C VAL A 166 17.05 -34.16 0.46
N VAL A 167 17.88 -33.19 0.06
CA VAL A 167 17.73 -32.49 -1.23
C VAL A 167 17.83 -33.48 -2.40
N ASN A 168 18.82 -34.38 -2.40
CA ASN A 168 19.00 -35.36 -3.46
C ASN A 168 17.81 -36.30 -3.60
N ILE A 169 17.26 -36.80 -2.49
CA ILE A 169 16.07 -37.66 -2.51
C ILE A 169 14.91 -36.93 -3.16
N ILE A 170 14.64 -35.71 -2.72
CA ILE A 170 13.54 -34.92 -3.26
C ILE A 170 13.73 -34.66 -4.76
N GLN A 171 14.92 -34.20 -5.17
CA GLN A 171 15.22 -33.96 -6.59
C GLN A 171 15.05 -35.22 -7.44
N ASN A 172 15.48 -36.38 -6.95
CA ASN A 172 15.30 -37.63 -7.67
C ASN A 172 13.81 -38.00 -7.81
N VAL A 173 13.01 -37.79 -6.76
CA VAL A 173 11.55 -38.00 -6.82
C VAL A 173 10.91 -37.03 -7.82
N LEU A 174 11.28 -35.75 -7.81
CA LEU A 174 10.76 -34.76 -8.75
C LEU A 174 11.09 -35.11 -10.21
N ARG A 175 12.32 -35.55 -10.50
CA ARG A 175 12.72 -36.01 -11.85
C ARG A 175 11.91 -37.23 -12.31
N LYS A 176 11.57 -38.16 -11.39
CA LYS A 176 10.77 -39.34 -11.73
C LYS A 176 9.34 -39.02 -12.13
N PHE A 177 8.77 -37.94 -11.59
CA PHE A 177 7.41 -37.52 -11.89
C PHE A 177 7.32 -36.41 -12.95
N GLU A 178 8.45 -35.90 -13.44
CA GLU A 178 8.50 -34.79 -14.39
C GLU A 178 7.80 -35.12 -15.72
N ASP A 179 8.03 -36.32 -16.25
CA ASP A 179 7.43 -36.80 -17.50
C ASP A 179 5.90 -36.99 -17.41
N ASP A 180 5.35 -37.09 -16.20
CA ASP A 180 3.90 -37.20 -15.96
C ASP A 180 3.18 -35.83 -16.00
N ILE A 181 3.92 -34.72 -16.13
CA ILE A 181 3.36 -33.37 -16.01
C ILE A 181 3.12 -32.75 -17.38
N ILE A 182 1.89 -32.31 -17.61
CA ILE A 182 1.51 -31.57 -18.81
C ILE A 182 1.52 -30.07 -18.49
N MET A 183 2.26 -29.29 -19.29
CA MET A 183 2.41 -27.84 -19.06
C MET A 183 1.06 -27.09 -19.10
N SER A 184 0.13 -27.51 -19.96
CA SER A 184 -1.22 -26.95 -20.03
C SER A 184 -2.00 -27.12 -18.73
N ASP A 185 -1.86 -28.26 -18.04
CA ASP A 185 -2.49 -28.49 -16.73
C ASP A 185 -1.89 -27.57 -15.66
N MET A 186 -0.61 -27.24 -15.80
CA MET A 186 0.06 -26.32 -14.88
C MET A 186 -0.42 -24.88 -15.04
N VAL A 187 -0.63 -24.44 -16.29
CA VAL A 187 -1.23 -23.13 -16.59
C VAL A 187 -2.69 -23.09 -16.09
N ALA A 188 -3.47 -24.15 -16.35
CA ALA A 188 -4.86 -24.29 -15.91
C ALA A 188 -5.02 -24.15 -14.39
N ASN A 189 -4.07 -24.69 -13.62
CA ASN A 189 -4.09 -24.66 -12.15
C ASN A 189 -3.27 -23.52 -11.53
N SER A 190 -2.82 -22.55 -12.33
CA SER A 190 -1.93 -21.48 -11.86
C SER A 190 -2.50 -20.61 -10.74
N VAL A 191 -3.82 -20.47 -10.62
CA VAL A 191 -4.48 -19.78 -9.50
C VAL A 191 -4.17 -20.46 -8.16
N GLU A 192 -4.24 -21.79 -8.11
CA GLU A 192 -3.91 -22.57 -6.92
C GLU A 192 -2.39 -22.56 -6.64
N PHE A 193 -1.58 -22.66 -7.70
CA PHE A 193 -0.13 -22.82 -7.58
C PHE A 193 0.60 -21.52 -7.24
N ILE A 194 0.07 -20.37 -7.67
CA ILE A 194 0.71 -19.06 -7.55
C ILE A 194 -0.01 -18.19 -6.51
N GLU A 195 -1.31 -17.92 -6.68
CA GLU A 195 -2.02 -16.94 -5.85
C GLU A 195 -2.42 -17.49 -4.48
N LYS A 196 -2.90 -18.73 -4.42
CA LYS A 196 -3.38 -19.36 -3.17
C LYS A 196 -2.29 -20.11 -2.42
N ASN A 197 -1.10 -20.24 -2.99
CA ASN A 197 -0.01 -21.01 -2.40
C ASN A 197 0.70 -20.25 -1.28
N THR A 198 0.18 -20.39 -0.07
CA THR A 198 0.70 -19.70 1.13
C THR A 198 2.10 -20.17 1.53
N LEU A 199 2.49 -21.40 1.18
CA LEU A 199 3.81 -21.94 1.50
C LEU A 199 4.91 -21.22 0.73
N LEU A 200 4.73 -21.01 -0.58
CA LEU A 200 5.72 -20.27 -1.38
C LEU A 200 5.92 -18.84 -0.86
N LEU A 201 4.83 -18.19 -0.47
CA LEU A 201 4.88 -16.81 0.03
C LEU A 201 5.57 -16.72 1.39
N LYS A 202 5.23 -17.61 2.32
CA LYS A 202 5.77 -17.62 3.68
C LYS A 202 7.27 -17.92 3.70
N HIS A 203 7.72 -18.81 2.82
CA HIS A 203 9.09 -19.32 2.82
C HIS A 203 9.99 -18.68 1.76
N ALA A 204 9.50 -17.72 0.98
CA ALA A 204 10.27 -17.02 -0.04
C ALA A 204 11.50 -16.30 0.53
N ASP A 205 12.53 -16.17 -0.30
CA ASP A 205 13.71 -15.41 0.05
C ASP A 205 13.42 -13.90 0.13
N MET A 206 14.07 -13.25 1.08
CA MET A 206 14.14 -11.81 1.19
C MET A 206 15.20 -11.29 0.21
N LEU A 207 14.77 -10.44 -0.73
CA LEU A 207 15.59 -9.86 -1.78
C LEU A 207 15.01 -8.51 -2.22
N LEU A 208 15.83 -7.68 -2.86
CA LEU A 208 15.40 -6.40 -3.43
C LEU A 208 14.47 -6.60 -4.63
N TYR A 209 13.49 -5.72 -4.78
CA TYR A 209 12.72 -5.66 -6.02
C TYR A 209 13.61 -5.32 -7.21
N GLU A 210 13.27 -5.82 -8.40
CA GLU A 210 14.13 -5.67 -9.58
C GLU A 210 14.35 -4.20 -9.95
N HIS A 211 13.32 -3.38 -9.78
CA HIS A 211 13.42 -1.94 -10.00
C HIS A 211 14.34 -1.24 -8.97
N GLN A 212 14.42 -1.74 -7.73
CA GLN A 212 15.38 -1.24 -6.71
C GLN A 212 16.82 -1.59 -7.11
N LYS A 213 17.06 -2.82 -7.59
CA LYS A 213 18.38 -3.21 -8.11
C LYS A 213 18.81 -2.30 -9.26
N ARG A 214 17.92 -2.08 -10.23
CA ARG A 214 18.19 -1.21 -11.39
C ARG A 214 18.52 0.21 -10.96
N VAL A 215 17.75 0.83 -10.05
CA VAL A 215 18.02 2.21 -9.63
C VAL A 215 19.32 2.30 -8.83
N PHE A 216 19.63 1.33 -7.95
CA PHE A 216 20.90 1.33 -7.22
C PHE A 216 22.09 1.15 -8.14
N THR A 217 22.04 0.21 -9.09
CA THR A 217 23.09 0.04 -10.10
C THR A 217 23.27 1.31 -10.93
N LEU A 218 22.19 1.95 -11.35
CA LEU A 218 22.24 3.17 -12.14
C LEU A 218 22.87 4.34 -11.38
N MET A 219 22.53 4.50 -10.09
CA MET A 219 23.05 5.60 -9.28
C MET A 219 24.55 5.50 -9.03
N ARG A 220 25.15 4.29 -9.07
CA ARG A 220 26.59 4.12 -8.98
C ARG A 220 27.36 4.65 -10.20
N ASN A 221 26.70 4.79 -11.36
CA ASN A 221 27.34 5.34 -12.55
C ASN A 221 27.54 6.86 -12.38
N PRO A 222 28.73 7.40 -12.71
CA PRO A 222 28.97 8.84 -12.63
C PRO A 222 28.24 9.61 -13.74
N GLY A 223 28.11 10.92 -13.57
CA GLY A 223 27.53 11.85 -14.55
C GLY A 223 26.09 12.29 -14.23
N PRO A 224 25.64 13.44 -14.77
CA PRO A 224 24.27 13.92 -14.60
C PRO A 224 23.24 12.94 -15.16
N LYS A 225 22.14 12.74 -14.45
CA LYS A 225 21.10 11.80 -14.87
C LYS A 225 19.71 12.19 -14.42
N LEU A 226 18.75 12.03 -15.32
CA LEU A 226 17.32 12.07 -15.05
C LEU A 226 16.78 10.65 -15.12
N VAL A 227 16.19 10.16 -14.04
CA VAL A 227 15.64 8.81 -13.95
C VAL A 227 14.12 8.88 -13.82
N LEU A 228 13.43 8.35 -14.83
CA LEU A 228 11.98 8.14 -14.82
C LEU A 228 11.70 6.78 -14.15
N TYR A 229 11.33 6.81 -12.88
CA TYR A 229 11.21 5.63 -12.02
C TYR A 229 9.75 5.21 -11.83
N ILE A 230 9.32 4.26 -12.66
CA ILE A 230 7.95 3.73 -12.75
C ILE A 230 7.90 2.33 -12.15
N ALA A 231 7.25 2.19 -11.00
CA ALA A 231 6.91 0.89 -10.44
C ALA A 231 5.56 0.96 -9.72
N PRO A 232 4.90 -0.17 -9.45
CA PRO A 232 3.61 -0.17 -8.77
C PRO A 232 3.71 0.40 -7.35
N THR A 233 2.59 0.86 -6.80
CA THR A 233 2.50 1.24 -5.39
C THR A 233 2.65 -0.01 -4.50
N GLY A 234 3.30 0.15 -3.35
CA GLY A 234 3.56 -0.94 -2.41
C GLY A 234 4.83 -1.75 -2.67
N THR A 235 5.62 -1.44 -3.70
CA THR A 235 6.87 -2.16 -4.02
C THR A 235 8.14 -1.48 -3.48
N GLY A 236 8.01 -0.63 -2.46
CA GLY A 236 9.18 -0.04 -1.78
C GLY A 236 9.90 1.09 -2.52
N LYS A 237 9.30 1.69 -3.57
CA LYS A 237 9.85 2.88 -4.26
C LYS A 237 10.24 4.00 -3.29
N THR A 238 9.29 4.44 -2.45
CA THR A 238 9.46 5.52 -1.47
C THR A 238 10.57 5.27 -0.44
N LEU A 239 10.98 4.01 -0.23
CA LEU A 239 12.09 3.64 0.68
C LEU A 239 13.46 3.60 -0.02
N SER A 240 13.50 3.65 -1.36
CA SER A 240 14.76 3.66 -2.14
C SER A 240 15.74 4.79 -1.75
N PRO A 241 15.31 5.99 -1.32
CA PRO A 241 16.19 7.03 -0.78
C PRO A 241 17.13 6.54 0.34
N ILE A 242 16.69 5.59 1.18
CA ILE A 242 17.50 5.05 2.27
C ILE A 242 18.73 4.32 1.71
N GLY A 243 18.55 3.50 0.67
CA GLY A 243 19.67 2.85 -0.03
C GLY A 243 20.54 3.85 -0.78
N ILE A 244 19.94 4.80 -1.51
CA ILE A 244 20.69 5.83 -2.26
C ILE A 244 21.57 6.68 -1.33
N SER A 245 21.13 6.88 -0.08
CA SER A 245 21.88 7.62 0.93
C SER A 245 23.19 6.97 1.38
N GLU A 246 23.48 5.73 0.97
CA GLU A 246 24.77 5.07 1.24
C GLU A 246 25.94 5.73 0.49
N GLN A 247 25.68 6.39 -0.64
CA GLN A 247 26.70 7.12 -1.41
C GLN A 247 26.36 8.59 -1.62
N TYR A 248 25.09 8.92 -1.79
CA TYR A 248 24.65 10.28 -2.12
C TYR A 248 23.97 10.95 -0.93
N LYS A 249 23.89 12.28 -0.97
CA LYS A 249 22.96 13.05 -0.15
C LYS A 249 21.63 13.18 -0.86
N VAL A 250 20.52 12.96 -0.17
CA VAL A 250 19.21 12.91 -0.81
C VAL A 250 18.35 14.10 -0.40
N ILE A 251 17.81 14.82 -1.39
CA ILE A 251 16.70 15.74 -1.21
C ILE A 251 15.44 14.98 -1.60
N PHE A 252 14.64 14.58 -0.61
CA PHE A 252 13.37 13.90 -0.84
C PHE A 252 12.26 14.93 -0.92
N VAL A 253 11.63 15.05 -2.09
CA VAL A 253 10.51 15.97 -2.35
C VAL A 253 9.22 15.17 -2.34
N CYS A 254 8.25 15.60 -1.53
CA CYS A 254 6.93 14.99 -1.50
C CYS A 254 5.83 16.04 -1.44
N ALA A 255 4.78 15.89 -2.25
CA ALA A 255 3.60 16.76 -2.15
C ALA A 255 2.80 16.49 -0.86
N ALA A 256 2.90 15.27 -0.33
CA ALA A 256 2.07 14.74 0.74
C ALA A 256 2.86 14.55 2.04
N ARG A 257 2.52 15.32 3.08
CA ARG A 257 3.24 15.40 4.37
C ARG A 257 3.49 14.05 5.06
N HIS A 258 2.47 13.19 5.17
CA HIS A 258 2.58 11.90 5.84
C HIS A 258 3.48 10.90 5.07
N VAL A 259 3.66 11.06 3.75
CA VAL A 259 4.63 10.25 2.99
C VAL A 259 6.05 10.60 3.46
N GLY A 260 6.34 11.90 3.57
CA GLY A 260 7.60 12.38 4.13
C GLY A 260 7.83 11.92 5.57
N LEU A 261 6.81 11.95 6.42
CA LEU A 261 6.90 11.45 7.80
C LEU A 261 7.13 9.93 7.87
N ALA A 262 6.50 9.15 6.99
CA ALA A 262 6.71 7.71 6.93
C ALA A 262 8.17 7.36 6.54
N LEU A 263 8.72 8.06 5.53
CA LEU A 263 10.14 7.93 5.18
C LEU A 263 11.04 8.37 6.34
N ALA A 264 10.71 9.46 7.03
CA ALA A 264 11.49 9.95 8.17
C ALA A 264 11.58 8.91 9.28
N ARG A 265 10.44 8.30 9.65
CA ARG A 265 10.36 7.24 10.66
C ARG A 265 11.21 6.02 10.27
N ALA A 266 11.13 5.60 9.01
CA ALA A 266 11.96 4.51 8.49
C ALA A 266 13.46 4.86 8.54
N ALA A 267 13.84 6.06 8.11
CA ALA A 267 15.22 6.54 8.12
C ALA A 267 15.80 6.62 9.54
N ILE A 268 15.06 7.19 10.50
CA ILE A 268 15.46 7.27 11.92
C ILE A 268 15.65 5.87 12.51
N SER A 269 14.77 4.92 12.18
CA SER A 269 14.83 3.55 12.71
C SER A 269 16.10 2.79 12.30
N VAL A 270 16.75 3.19 11.20
CA VAL A 270 18.07 2.67 10.78
C VAL A 270 19.20 3.70 10.97
N ASN A 271 19.00 4.65 11.88
CA ASN A 271 19.97 5.67 12.32
C ASN A 271 20.47 6.61 11.21
N LYS A 272 19.68 6.84 10.16
CA LYS A 272 20.00 7.85 9.15
C LYS A 272 19.85 9.26 9.72
N LYS A 273 20.75 10.15 9.30
CA LYS A 273 20.81 11.54 9.76
C LYS A 273 19.94 12.41 8.87
N ILE A 274 18.78 12.80 9.38
CA ILE A 274 17.78 13.51 8.57
C ILE A 274 17.56 14.97 8.97
N ALA A 275 17.01 15.74 8.05
CA ALA A 275 16.55 17.12 8.24
C ALA A 275 15.16 17.32 7.61
N PHE A 276 14.42 18.32 8.10
CA PHE A 276 13.08 18.65 7.62
C PHE A 276 13.02 20.08 7.09
N ALA A 277 12.44 20.21 5.90
CA ALA A 277 12.16 21.48 5.24
C ALA A 277 10.70 21.50 4.75
N PHE A 278 9.76 21.62 5.68
CA PHE A 278 8.32 21.79 5.39
C PHE A 278 7.90 23.23 5.66
N GLY A 279 7.21 23.86 4.70
CA GLY A 279 6.79 25.27 4.76
C GLY A 279 7.94 26.24 4.97
N CYS A 280 9.10 25.99 4.35
CA CYS A 280 10.33 26.75 4.55
C CYS A 280 10.53 27.78 3.43
N THR A 281 10.72 29.04 3.82
CA THR A 281 11.01 30.14 2.88
C THR A 281 12.50 30.47 2.81
N SER A 282 13.27 29.98 3.79
CA SER A 282 14.72 30.19 3.88
C SER A 282 15.42 29.02 4.56
N ALA A 283 16.76 28.97 4.44
CA ALA A 283 17.59 27.99 5.13
C ALA A 283 17.45 28.02 6.67
N GLY A 284 17.12 29.17 7.26
CA GLY A 284 16.93 29.31 8.71
C GLY A 284 15.68 28.58 9.25
N ASP A 285 14.76 28.19 8.37
CA ASP A 285 13.55 27.46 8.73
C ASP A 285 13.77 25.95 8.89
N ILE A 286 14.87 25.43 8.33
CA ILE A 286 15.20 24.00 8.33
C ILE A 286 15.44 23.53 9.76
N ARG A 287 14.99 22.31 10.06
CA ARG A 287 15.15 21.68 11.38
C ARG A 287 15.86 20.35 11.25
N LEU A 288 16.95 20.19 12.02
CA LEU A 288 17.74 18.97 12.07
C LEU A 288 17.15 18.01 13.09
N HIS A 289 17.13 16.72 12.74
CA HIS A 289 16.93 15.67 13.72
C HIS A 289 18.16 15.55 14.63
N TYR A 290 18.00 15.03 15.86
CA TYR A 290 19.09 14.93 16.83
C TYR A 290 20.28 14.09 16.33
N PHE A 291 20.05 13.09 15.48
CA PHE A 291 21.12 12.30 14.85
C PHE A 291 21.99 13.12 13.87
N ALA A 292 21.42 14.16 13.26
CA ALA A 292 22.12 15.06 12.36
C ALA A 292 22.77 16.26 13.09
N ALA A 293 22.39 16.53 14.35
CA ALA A 293 22.90 17.66 15.11
C ALA A 293 24.41 17.54 15.39
N LYS A 294 25.19 18.47 14.85
CA LYS A 294 26.62 18.60 15.18
C LYS A 294 26.86 19.47 16.40
N GLU A 295 26.22 20.63 16.45
CA GLU A 295 26.34 21.59 17.55
C GLU A 295 25.01 21.73 18.29
N TYR A 296 25.06 21.54 19.61
CA TYR A 296 23.88 21.66 20.46
C TYR A 296 24.27 22.05 21.88
N LYS A 297 23.40 22.82 22.54
CA LYS A 297 23.54 23.12 23.97
C LYS A 297 22.99 21.96 24.77
N LYS A 298 23.78 21.36 25.66
CA LYS A 298 23.29 20.34 26.60
C LYS A 298 22.42 20.98 27.69
N ASN A 299 21.32 20.32 28.04
CA ASN A 299 20.50 20.74 29.17
C ASN A 299 21.27 20.47 30.48
N LYS A 300 21.49 21.53 31.29
CA LYS A 300 22.27 21.45 32.53
C LYS A 300 21.64 20.51 33.58
N LYS A 301 20.34 20.25 33.54
CA LYS A 301 19.63 19.37 34.49
C LYS A 301 19.54 17.91 34.04
N SER A 302 19.20 17.66 32.78
CA SER A 302 18.97 16.29 32.27
C SER A 302 20.18 15.67 31.54
N GLY A 303 21.22 16.46 31.23
CA GLY A 303 22.37 16.01 30.44
C GLY A 303 22.08 15.75 28.95
N GLY A 304 20.81 15.73 28.55
CA GLY A 304 20.34 15.52 27.19
C GLY A 304 20.57 16.72 26.25
N ILE A 305 20.31 16.50 24.96
CA ILE A 305 20.38 17.54 23.92
C ILE A 305 19.32 18.60 24.21
N GLY A 306 19.73 19.87 24.26
CA GLY A 306 18.85 21.03 24.40
C GLY A 306 18.65 21.72 23.04
N LYS A 307 19.03 22.99 22.92
CA LYS A 307 18.86 23.74 21.65
C LYS A 307 19.91 23.32 20.62
N VAL A 308 19.46 22.76 19.51
CA VAL A 308 20.28 22.40 18.34
C VAL A 308 20.52 23.62 17.46
N ASP A 309 21.75 23.77 16.96
CA ASP A 309 22.06 24.71 15.89
C ASP A 309 21.69 24.08 14.54
N ASN A 310 20.63 24.60 13.92
CA ASN A 310 20.13 24.09 12.65
C ASN A 310 20.84 24.70 11.43
N SER A 311 21.74 25.68 11.64
CA SER A 311 22.49 26.30 10.54
C SER A 311 23.60 25.42 9.98
N ILE A 312 23.99 24.35 10.68
CA ILE A 312 25.12 23.47 10.31
C ILE A 312 24.60 22.10 9.89
N GLY A 313 24.44 21.90 8.59
CA GLY A 313 23.85 20.69 7.97
C GLY A 313 24.84 19.64 7.48
N ASP A 314 26.11 19.73 7.85
CA ASP A 314 27.21 18.91 7.29
C ASP A 314 27.02 17.39 7.44
N LYS A 315 26.30 16.97 8.50
CA LYS A 315 26.01 15.57 8.79
C LYS A 315 24.74 15.04 8.13
N VAL A 316 23.92 15.89 7.51
CA VAL A 316 22.63 15.48 6.92
C VAL A 316 22.89 14.50 5.78
N GLU A 317 22.17 13.38 5.77
CA GLU A 317 22.17 12.35 4.71
C GLU A 317 20.91 12.46 3.85
N ILE A 318 19.77 12.75 4.47
CA ILE A 318 18.47 12.91 3.79
C ILE A 318 17.78 14.16 4.32
N ILE A 319 17.43 15.10 3.44
CA ILE A 319 16.52 16.20 3.75
C ILE A 319 15.15 15.94 3.14
N ILE A 320 14.10 16.03 3.94
CA ILE A 320 12.72 15.77 3.53
C ILE A 320 12.01 17.11 3.42
N CYS A 321 11.44 17.39 2.25
CA CYS A 321 10.81 18.67 1.96
C CYS A 321 9.50 18.52 1.18
N ASP A 322 8.68 19.58 1.26
CA ASP A 322 7.57 19.77 0.34
C ASP A 322 8.02 20.44 -0.96
N VAL A 323 7.13 20.50 -1.94
CA VAL A 323 7.39 21.13 -3.23
C VAL A 323 7.75 22.62 -3.05
N GLN A 324 7.15 23.33 -2.10
CA GLN A 324 7.39 24.78 -1.91
C GLN A 324 8.78 25.08 -1.34
N SER A 325 9.29 24.17 -0.52
CA SER A 325 10.53 24.30 0.23
C SER A 325 11.75 23.75 -0.51
N TYR A 326 11.56 23.20 -1.71
CA TYR A 326 12.60 22.51 -2.47
C TYR A 326 13.86 23.38 -2.66
N LEU A 327 13.72 24.62 -3.16
CA LEU A 327 14.87 25.49 -3.39
C LEU A 327 15.61 25.83 -2.09
N SER A 328 14.87 26.08 -1.01
CA SER A 328 15.46 26.29 0.33
C SER A 328 16.28 25.07 0.77
N ALA A 329 15.76 23.86 0.58
CA ALA A 329 16.45 22.61 0.89
C ALA A 329 17.66 22.37 -0.01
N MET A 330 17.54 22.69 -1.31
CA MET A 330 18.62 22.58 -2.29
C MET A 330 19.80 23.46 -1.91
N TYR A 331 19.58 24.78 -1.72
CA TYR A 331 20.64 25.71 -1.36
C TYR A 331 21.29 25.34 -0.02
N TYR A 332 20.51 24.86 0.95
CA TYR A 332 21.04 24.37 2.22
C TYR A 332 21.97 23.17 2.03
N MET A 333 21.57 22.16 1.26
CA MET A 333 22.41 20.98 1.02
C MET A 333 23.68 21.31 0.23
N GLN A 334 23.59 22.23 -0.73
CA GLN A 334 24.71 22.72 -1.53
C GLN A 334 25.76 23.46 -0.72
N ALA A 335 25.36 24.14 0.36
CA ALA A 335 26.31 24.84 1.24
C ALA A 335 27.32 23.89 1.92
N PHE A 336 27.00 22.59 2.01
CA PHE A 336 27.84 21.59 2.69
C PHE A 336 28.33 20.46 1.79
N ASN A 337 27.78 20.30 0.58
CA ASN A 337 28.04 19.15 -0.28
C ASN A 337 28.18 19.58 -1.75
N PRO A 338 29.11 18.95 -2.52
CA PRO A 338 29.16 19.12 -3.97
C PRO A 338 27.86 18.66 -4.64
N VAL A 339 27.42 19.36 -5.69
CA VAL A 339 26.12 19.11 -6.36
C VAL A 339 26.03 17.73 -6.99
N GLU A 340 27.14 17.22 -7.50
CA GLU A 340 27.29 15.89 -8.08
C GLU A 340 27.05 14.76 -7.08
N ASN A 341 27.22 15.04 -5.77
CA ASN A 341 26.97 14.09 -4.68
C ASN A 341 25.58 14.24 -4.07
N ILE A 342 24.72 15.09 -4.65
CA ILE A 342 23.33 15.28 -4.23
C ILE A 342 22.40 14.65 -5.28
N VAL A 343 21.33 14.03 -4.80
CA VAL A 343 20.24 13.46 -5.61
C VAL A 343 18.93 14.08 -5.18
N THR A 344 18.19 14.66 -6.12
CA THR A 344 16.79 15.02 -5.91
C THR A 344 15.93 13.80 -6.20
N TYR A 345 15.25 13.27 -5.18
CA TYR A 345 14.26 12.21 -5.31
C TYR A 345 12.87 12.83 -5.14
N TRP A 346 12.15 13.02 -6.24
CA TRP A 346 10.78 13.54 -6.22
C TRP A 346 9.79 12.39 -6.27
N ASP A 347 9.07 12.17 -5.16
CA ASP A 347 8.01 11.18 -5.07
C ASP A 347 6.65 11.77 -5.46
N GLU A 348 5.96 11.07 -6.36
CA GLU A 348 4.68 11.44 -6.98
C GLU A 348 4.66 12.86 -7.61
N PRO A 349 5.57 13.17 -8.57
CA PRO A 349 5.58 14.45 -9.29
C PRO A 349 4.35 14.66 -10.19
N THR A 350 3.56 13.61 -10.42
CA THR A 350 2.32 13.65 -11.21
C THR A 350 1.15 14.25 -10.42
N ILE A 351 1.27 14.41 -9.10
CA ILE A 351 0.25 15.05 -8.26
C ILE A 351 0.00 16.47 -8.79
N THR A 352 -1.28 16.82 -8.99
CA THR A 352 -1.78 18.08 -9.55
C THR A 352 -1.53 18.29 -11.04
N MET A 353 -0.90 17.34 -11.74
CA MET A 353 -0.71 17.43 -13.19
C MET A 353 -1.99 17.13 -13.97
N ASP A 354 -3.03 16.63 -13.30
CA ASP A 354 -4.36 16.37 -13.87
C ASP A 354 -5.24 17.65 -13.98
N TYR A 355 -4.85 18.74 -13.32
CA TYR A 355 -5.55 20.02 -13.38
C TYR A 355 -4.98 20.90 -14.49
N ASP A 356 -5.81 21.68 -15.17
CA ASP A 356 -5.32 22.66 -16.14
C ASP A 356 -4.56 23.81 -15.45
N ASN A 357 -4.98 24.21 -14.24
CA ASN A 357 -4.31 25.22 -13.43
C ASN A 357 -4.31 24.81 -11.95
N HIS A 358 -3.19 24.98 -11.27
CA HIS A 358 -3.05 24.73 -9.83
C HIS A 358 -1.97 25.62 -9.21
N ASP A 359 -2.13 26.02 -7.94
CA ASP A 359 -1.20 26.92 -7.23
C ASP A 359 0.26 26.42 -7.21
N LEU A 360 0.44 25.09 -7.22
CA LEU A 360 1.76 24.46 -7.27
C LEU A 360 2.44 24.54 -8.64
N HIS A 361 1.71 24.77 -9.74
CA HIS A 361 2.30 24.74 -11.08
C HIS A 361 3.40 25.78 -11.25
N ALA A 362 3.15 27.01 -10.81
CA ALA A 362 4.16 28.08 -10.83
C ALA A 362 5.39 27.74 -9.97
N ILE A 363 5.18 27.09 -8.82
CA ILE A 363 6.25 26.67 -7.91
C ILE A 363 7.07 25.53 -8.52
N ILE A 364 6.42 24.54 -9.15
CA ILE A 364 7.07 23.42 -9.85
C ILE A 364 7.94 23.96 -10.98
N LYS A 365 7.39 24.87 -11.79
CA LYS A 365 8.12 25.55 -12.87
C LYS A 365 9.37 26.25 -12.36
N LYS A 366 9.21 27.04 -11.30
CA LYS A 366 10.32 27.75 -10.65
C LYS A 366 11.37 26.79 -10.12
N ASN A 367 10.95 25.75 -9.39
CA ASN A 367 11.85 24.72 -8.84
C ASN A 367 12.67 24.03 -9.93
N TRP A 368 12.03 23.66 -11.04
CA TRP A 368 12.72 23.01 -12.15
C TRP A 368 13.72 23.95 -12.84
N SER A 369 13.28 25.19 -13.12
CA SER A 369 14.09 26.22 -13.78
C SER A 369 15.30 26.61 -12.95
N GLU A 370 15.16 26.72 -11.63
CA GLU A 370 16.24 27.08 -10.70
C GLU A 370 17.01 25.86 -10.13
N ASN A 371 16.62 24.63 -10.45
CA ASN A 371 17.29 23.42 -9.95
C ASN A 371 18.75 23.37 -10.40
N ASN A 372 19.68 23.19 -9.47
CA ASN A 372 21.11 23.06 -9.73
C ASN A 372 21.64 21.64 -9.49
N ILE A 373 20.77 20.68 -9.15
CA ILE A 373 21.13 19.29 -8.85
C ILE A 373 21.10 18.45 -10.13
N PRO A 374 22.24 17.88 -10.56
CA PRO A 374 22.37 17.14 -11.82
C PRO A 374 21.86 15.69 -11.77
N ASN A 375 21.58 15.15 -10.59
CA ASN A 375 20.98 13.82 -10.42
C ASN A 375 19.53 13.97 -9.93
N VAL A 376 18.56 13.65 -10.79
CA VAL A 376 17.12 13.76 -10.48
C VAL A 376 16.43 12.43 -10.74
N ILE A 377 15.64 11.97 -9.76
CA ILE A 377 14.77 10.80 -9.88
C ILE A 377 13.33 11.27 -9.73
N LEU A 378 12.51 11.06 -10.76
CA LEU A 378 11.07 11.28 -10.75
C LEU A 378 10.38 9.93 -10.54
N SER A 379 9.72 9.75 -9.39
CA SER A 379 9.14 8.46 -8.95
C SER A 379 7.62 8.53 -8.92
N SER A 380 6.93 7.79 -9.80
CA SER A 380 5.47 7.62 -9.74
C SER A 380 5.03 6.34 -10.44
N ALA A 381 3.90 5.77 -10.01
CA ALA A 381 3.31 4.62 -10.70
C ALA A 381 2.68 4.99 -12.06
N THR A 382 2.38 6.27 -12.28
CA THR A 382 1.70 6.77 -13.49
C THR A 382 2.48 7.89 -14.15
N LEU A 383 3.81 7.86 -14.01
CA LEU A 383 4.67 8.79 -14.73
C LEU A 383 4.50 8.57 -16.25
N PRO A 384 4.40 9.64 -17.05
CA PRO A 384 4.49 9.54 -18.50
C PRO A 384 5.75 8.79 -18.97
N LYS A 385 5.65 8.13 -20.12
CA LYS A 385 6.76 7.39 -20.70
C LYS A 385 7.81 8.33 -21.28
N LEU A 386 9.01 7.81 -21.48
CA LEU A 386 10.14 8.57 -22.00
C LEU A 386 9.83 9.30 -23.32
N HIS A 387 9.13 8.66 -24.24
CA HIS A 387 8.77 9.24 -25.54
C HIS A 387 7.66 10.30 -25.46
N GLU A 388 6.95 10.37 -24.33
CA GLU A 388 5.89 11.36 -24.08
C GLU A 388 6.44 12.63 -23.43
N LEU A 389 7.63 12.58 -22.81
CA LEU A 389 8.27 13.69 -22.09
C LEU A 389 9.39 14.37 -22.88
N THR A 390 9.17 14.65 -24.16
CA THR A 390 10.20 15.19 -25.07
C THR A 390 10.78 16.51 -24.59
N GLU A 391 9.93 17.46 -24.19
CA GLU A 391 10.33 18.81 -23.80
C GLU A 391 11.08 18.79 -22.47
N THR A 392 10.59 18.03 -21.50
CA THR A 392 11.26 17.85 -20.22
C THR A 392 12.64 17.21 -20.38
N CYS A 393 12.75 16.19 -21.23
CA CYS A 393 14.02 15.50 -21.47
C CYS A 393 15.03 16.38 -22.23
N ALA A 394 14.55 17.19 -23.19
CA ALA A 394 15.38 18.11 -23.94
C ALA A 394 15.93 19.23 -23.05
N ASP A 395 15.07 19.86 -22.26
CA ASP A 395 15.46 20.92 -21.31
C ASP A 395 16.49 20.42 -20.29
N PHE A 396 16.28 19.23 -19.70
CA PHE A 396 17.23 18.67 -18.75
C PHE A 396 18.62 18.43 -19.37
N LYS A 397 18.67 17.95 -20.63
CA LYS A 397 19.92 17.71 -21.36
C LYS A 397 20.61 19.00 -21.79
N GLU A 398 19.86 20.05 -22.09
CA GLU A 398 20.39 21.39 -22.39
C GLU A 398 21.01 22.01 -21.14
N LYS A 399 20.35 21.83 -19.98
CA LYS A 399 20.76 22.39 -18.70
C LYS A 399 21.99 21.73 -18.07
N PHE A 400 22.11 20.41 -18.21
CA PHE A 400 23.22 19.64 -17.62
C PHE A 400 24.03 18.95 -18.71
N GLU A 401 25.29 19.37 -18.87
CA GLU A 401 26.19 18.82 -19.88
C GLU A 401 26.40 17.31 -19.71
N ASN A 402 26.35 16.56 -20.82
CA ASN A 402 26.46 15.10 -20.85
C ASN A 402 25.36 14.35 -20.06
N ALA A 403 24.23 15.00 -19.75
CA ALA A 403 23.15 14.35 -19.03
C ALA A 403 22.52 13.20 -19.82
N GLN A 404 22.22 12.12 -19.09
CA GLN A 404 21.54 10.96 -19.62
C GLN A 404 20.16 10.80 -19.00
N VAL A 405 19.19 10.37 -19.80
CA VAL A 405 17.83 10.10 -19.34
C VAL A 405 17.60 8.60 -19.37
N PHE A 406 17.12 8.05 -18.27
CA PHE A 406 16.90 6.62 -18.08
C PHE A 406 15.45 6.36 -17.68
N ASP A 407 14.90 5.24 -18.14
CA ASP A 407 13.61 4.72 -17.71
C ASP A 407 13.78 3.41 -16.92
N ILE A 408 13.12 3.35 -15.76
CA ILE A 408 13.04 2.14 -14.95
C ILE A 408 11.57 1.79 -14.81
N ILE A 409 11.13 0.75 -15.51
CA ILE A 409 9.75 0.29 -15.50
C ILE A 409 9.69 -1.10 -14.84
N SER A 410 8.81 -1.25 -13.86
CA SER A 410 8.42 -2.54 -13.29
C SER A 410 6.89 -2.67 -13.27
N ASN A 411 6.43 -3.90 -13.46
CA ASN A 411 5.04 -4.33 -13.43
C ASN A 411 4.83 -5.50 -12.45
N ASP A 412 5.74 -5.66 -11.49
CA ASP A 412 5.71 -6.79 -10.54
C ASP A 412 4.41 -6.77 -9.72
N CYS A 413 3.64 -7.86 -9.81
CA CYS A 413 2.46 -8.08 -8.99
C CYS A 413 2.45 -9.49 -8.41
N LYS A 414 2.25 -9.60 -7.09
CA LYS A 414 2.13 -10.89 -6.39
C LYS A 414 0.69 -11.42 -6.33
N LYS A 415 -0.30 -10.57 -6.64
CA LYS A 415 -1.73 -10.89 -6.62
C LYS A 415 -2.49 -10.07 -7.66
N SER A 416 -3.49 -10.69 -8.30
CA SER A 416 -4.47 -9.98 -9.14
C SER A 416 -5.53 -9.24 -8.32
N ILE A 417 -6.01 -8.12 -8.84
CA ILE A 417 -7.13 -7.35 -8.28
C ILE A 417 -8.22 -7.26 -9.35
N PRO A 418 -9.28 -8.09 -9.28
CA PRO A 418 -10.32 -8.10 -10.30
C PRO A 418 -11.05 -6.76 -10.38
N LEU A 419 -11.20 -6.24 -11.60
CA LEU A 419 -12.12 -5.14 -11.90
C LEU A 419 -13.51 -5.70 -12.14
N LEU A 420 -14.50 -5.13 -11.47
CA LEU A 420 -15.90 -5.52 -11.57
C LEU A 420 -16.70 -4.37 -12.17
N ASN A 421 -17.53 -4.67 -13.17
CA ASN A 421 -18.48 -3.69 -13.69
C ASN A 421 -19.68 -3.51 -12.74
N LYS A 422 -20.56 -2.56 -13.08
CA LYS A 422 -21.79 -2.26 -12.34
C LYS A 422 -22.75 -3.44 -12.14
N SER A 423 -22.57 -4.53 -12.91
CA SER A 423 -23.37 -5.75 -12.83
C SER A 423 -22.69 -6.90 -12.09
N GLY A 424 -21.49 -6.70 -11.55
CA GLY A 424 -20.77 -7.65 -10.70
C GLY A 424 -19.94 -8.68 -11.47
N HIS A 425 -19.69 -8.45 -12.77
CA HIS A 425 -18.89 -9.34 -13.60
C HIS A 425 -17.44 -8.84 -13.71
N VAL A 426 -16.49 -9.77 -13.76
CA VAL A 426 -15.07 -9.47 -13.97
C VAL A 426 -14.85 -8.90 -15.37
N VAL A 427 -14.12 -7.80 -15.46
CA VAL A 427 -13.82 -7.08 -16.70
C VAL A 427 -12.42 -7.45 -17.18
N LEU A 428 -12.33 -7.91 -18.42
CA LEU A 428 -11.09 -8.23 -19.12
C LEU A 428 -11.23 -7.86 -20.60
N PRO A 429 -10.12 -7.64 -21.32
CA PRO A 429 -10.15 -7.26 -22.73
C PRO A 429 -11.11 -8.09 -23.60
N HIS A 430 -11.12 -9.42 -23.47
CA HIS A 430 -11.98 -10.29 -24.28
C HIS A 430 -13.49 -10.13 -24.05
N TYR A 431 -13.91 -9.44 -22.99
CA TYR A 431 -15.32 -9.14 -22.72
C TYR A 431 -15.77 -7.78 -23.27
N LEU A 432 -14.85 -6.94 -23.76
CA LEU A 432 -15.12 -5.52 -24.02
C LEU A 432 -15.76 -5.24 -25.39
N SER A 433 -15.51 -6.08 -26.40
CA SER A 433 -16.08 -5.85 -27.73
C SER A 433 -16.29 -7.13 -28.53
N ALA A 434 -17.40 -7.18 -29.26
CA ALA A 434 -17.66 -8.21 -30.27
C ALA A 434 -16.83 -7.97 -31.56
N ASP A 435 -16.28 -6.77 -31.75
CA ASP A 435 -15.43 -6.43 -32.89
C ASP A 435 -13.98 -6.74 -32.58
N TYR A 436 -13.39 -7.67 -33.33
CA TYR A 436 -12.01 -8.10 -33.12
C TYR A 436 -10.99 -6.97 -33.35
N SER A 437 -11.28 -6.02 -34.25
CA SER A 437 -10.37 -4.90 -34.51
C SER A 437 -10.18 -4.01 -33.27
N GLN A 438 -11.25 -3.80 -32.49
CA GLN A 438 -11.19 -3.09 -31.23
C GLN A 438 -10.40 -3.88 -30.18
N ILE A 439 -10.54 -5.21 -30.15
CA ILE A 439 -9.78 -6.07 -29.24
C ILE A 439 -8.29 -6.01 -29.54
N LEU A 440 -7.88 -5.93 -30.81
CA LEU A 440 -6.49 -5.72 -31.19
C LEU A 440 -5.96 -4.38 -30.68
N SER A 441 -6.75 -3.31 -30.80
CA SER A 441 -6.41 -1.99 -30.26
C SER A 441 -6.26 -2.02 -28.75
N ILE A 442 -7.20 -2.64 -28.03
CA ILE A 442 -7.16 -2.80 -26.57
C ILE A 442 -5.94 -3.61 -26.15
N ALA A 443 -5.69 -4.75 -26.80
CA ALA A 443 -4.54 -5.60 -26.48
C ALA A 443 -3.21 -4.86 -26.69
N THR A 444 -3.12 -4.05 -27.76
CA THR A 444 -1.95 -3.21 -28.04
C THR A 444 -1.76 -2.15 -26.94
N HIS A 445 -2.83 -1.45 -26.55
CA HIS A 445 -2.81 -0.48 -25.45
C HIS A 445 -2.37 -1.12 -24.13
N CYS A 446 -2.94 -2.28 -23.78
CA CYS A 446 -2.54 -3.02 -22.57
C CYS A 446 -1.09 -3.50 -22.61
N ASN A 447 -0.58 -3.91 -23.77
CA ASN A 447 0.82 -4.31 -23.94
C ASN A 447 1.78 -3.11 -23.77
N ASN A 448 1.34 -1.92 -24.18
CA ASN A 448 2.08 -0.69 -23.94
C ASN A 448 1.98 -0.23 -22.47
N ASN A 449 0.96 -0.64 -21.72
CA ASN A 449 0.68 -0.23 -20.34
C ASN A 449 0.60 -1.42 -19.39
N LEU A 450 1.74 -2.09 -19.18
CA LEU A 450 1.82 -3.34 -18.42
C LEU A 450 1.39 -3.24 -16.94
N THR A 451 1.28 -2.03 -16.39
CA THR A 451 0.74 -1.81 -15.04
C THR A 451 -0.71 -2.27 -14.91
N LEU A 452 -1.48 -2.27 -16.01
CA LEU A 452 -2.85 -2.77 -16.06
C LEU A 452 -2.96 -4.28 -15.79
N LEU A 453 -1.89 -5.05 -16.05
CA LEU A 453 -1.88 -6.50 -15.83
C LEU A 453 -2.15 -6.87 -14.37
N ARG A 454 -1.85 -5.99 -13.41
CA ARG A 454 -2.21 -6.19 -12.00
C ARG A 454 -3.72 -6.38 -11.81
N TYR A 455 -4.53 -5.72 -12.64
CA TYR A 455 -5.99 -5.74 -12.56
C TYR A 455 -6.65 -6.85 -13.38
N PHE A 456 -5.84 -7.66 -14.07
CA PHE A 456 -6.34 -8.80 -14.82
C PHE A 456 -6.49 -9.97 -13.85
N ASP A 457 -7.73 -10.40 -13.65
CA ASP A 457 -8.04 -11.56 -12.84
C ASP A 457 -7.40 -12.82 -13.44
N LEU A 458 -6.53 -13.49 -12.67
CA LEU A 458 -5.77 -14.62 -13.17
C LEU A 458 -6.67 -15.79 -13.57
N LYS A 459 -7.77 -16.02 -12.84
CA LYS A 459 -8.72 -17.10 -13.15
C LYS A 459 -9.32 -16.93 -14.54
N GLU A 460 -9.90 -15.77 -14.81
CA GLU A 460 -10.57 -15.50 -16.10
C GLU A 460 -9.56 -15.43 -17.26
N VAL A 461 -8.34 -14.98 -16.99
CA VAL A 461 -7.23 -15.06 -17.96
C VAL A 461 -6.92 -16.50 -18.34
N VAL A 462 -6.82 -17.40 -17.37
CA VAL A 462 -6.54 -18.82 -17.59
C VAL A 462 -7.71 -19.50 -18.30
N ASP A 463 -8.95 -19.24 -17.87
CA ASP A 463 -10.15 -19.80 -18.51
C ASP A 463 -10.19 -19.42 -20.00
N PHE A 464 -9.84 -18.18 -20.34
CA PHE A 464 -9.71 -17.73 -21.73
C PHE A 464 -8.62 -18.51 -22.48
N ILE A 465 -7.40 -18.58 -21.94
CA ILE A 465 -6.26 -19.29 -22.56
C ILE A 465 -6.65 -20.74 -22.87
N MET A 466 -7.22 -21.43 -21.88
CA MET A 466 -7.61 -22.83 -22.01
C MET A 466 -8.73 -23.02 -23.03
N TYR A 467 -9.71 -22.11 -23.07
CA TYR A 467 -10.80 -22.15 -24.04
C TYR A 467 -10.30 -22.02 -25.48
N VAL A 468 -9.45 -21.02 -25.76
CA VAL A 468 -8.96 -20.80 -27.15
C VAL A 468 -7.99 -21.88 -27.61
N GLU A 469 -7.18 -22.42 -26.71
CA GLU A 469 -6.23 -23.49 -27.04
C GLU A 469 -6.93 -24.83 -27.30
N THR A 470 -7.86 -25.23 -26.43
CA THR A 470 -8.60 -26.50 -26.54
C THR A 470 -9.42 -26.56 -27.84
N ASN A 471 -9.98 -25.43 -28.26
CA ASN A 471 -10.76 -25.32 -29.49
C ASN A 471 -9.91 -24.99 -30.73
N ASN A 472 -8.58 -24.93 -30.61
CA ASN A 472 -7.65 -24.61 -31.71
C ASN A 472 -7.95 -23.29 -32.44
N PHE A 473 -8.37 -22.25 -31.72
CA PHE A 473 -8.65 -20.93 -32.30
C PHE A 473 -7.39 -20.07 -32.50
N VAL A 474 -6.22 -20.59 -32.13
CA VAL A 474 -4.92 -19.92 -32.22
C VAL A 474 -3.91 -20.81 -32.96
N PRO A 475 -2.91 -20.23 -33.66
CA PRO A 475 -1.92 -21.00 -34.39
C PRO A 475 -1.03 -21.82 -33.44
N ASN A 476 -0.49 -22.95 -33.94
CA ASN A 476 0.38 -23.84 -33.15
C ASN A 476 1.63 -23.14 -32.57
N SER A 477 2.11 -22.07 -33.21
CA SER A 477 3.23 -21.26 -32.72
C SER A 477 2.91 -20.49 -31.44
N ALA A 478 1.64 -20.23 -31.17
CA ALA A 478 1.17 -19.45 -30.03
C ALA A 478 0.63 -20.32 -28.88
N LYS A 479 0.67 -21.66 -28.98
CA LYS A 479 0.20 -22.57 -27.93
C LYS A 479 1.11 -22.57 -26.69
N ILE A 480 0.55 -22.95 -25.53
CA ILE A 480 1.27 -23.04 -24.24
C ILE A 480 2.61 -23.76 -24.36
N MET A 481 2.62 -24.94 -25.01
CA MET A 481 3.83 -25.78 -25.15
C MET A 481 5.01 -25.09 -25.87
N ARG A 482 4.77 -23.99 -26.61
CA ARG A 482 5.82 -23.22 -27.28
C ARG A 482 6.33 -22.05 -26.45
N HIS A 483 5.54 -21.58 -25.49
CA HIS A 483 5.82 -20.39 -24.69
C HIS A 483 6.32 -20.70 -23.27
N PHE A 484 5.97 -21.86 -22.73
CA PHE A 484 6.37 -22.30 -21.39
C PHE A 484 7.29 -23.51 -21.53
N GLY A 485 8.61 -23.26 -21.45
CA GLY A 485 9.64 -24.30 -21.63
C GLY A 485 10.02 -25.00 -20.33
N SER A 486 9.78 -24.37 -19.19
CA SER A 486 10.09 -24.88 -17.85
C SER A 486 9.06 -24.43 -16.82
N PHE A 487 9.06 -25.07 -15.65
CA PHE A 487 8.27 -24.62 -14.50
C PHE A 487 8.69 -23.23 -13.97
N ASP A 488 9.83 -22.70 -14.40
CA ASP A 488 10.21 -21.32 -14.08
C ASP A 488 9.45 -20.28 -14.89
N ASP A 489 9.00 -20.65 -16.08
CA ASP A 489 8.21 -19.78 -16.93
C ASP A 489 6.78 -19.62 -16.43
N ILE A 490 6.32 -20.50 -15.53
CA ILE A 490 4.99 -20.45 -14.92
C ILE A 490 4.98 -19.40 -13.81
N THR A 491 4.77 -18.15 -14.24
CA THR A 491 4.59 -16.98 -13.38
C THR A 491 3.32 -16.25 -13.77
N MET A 492 2.73 -15.50 -12.83
CA MET A 492 1.53 -14.70 -13.10
C MET A 492 1.75 -13.72 -14.26
N GLN A 493 2.93 -13.12 -14.32
CA GLN A 493 3.29 -12.19 -15.39
C GLN A 493 3.34 -12.89 -16.75
N ASN A 494 4.06 -14.01 -16.88
CA ASN A 494 4.17 -14.72 -18.15
C ASN A 494 2.82 -15.24 -18.64
N ILE A 495 1.96 -15.73 -17.74
CA ILE A 495 0.60 -16.17 -18.09
C ILE A 495 -0.24 -14.99 -18.63
N LYS A 496 -0.19 -13.83 -17.98
CA LYS A 496 -0.91 -12.62 -18.43
C LYS A 496 -0.35 -12.05 -19.74
N MET A 497 0.97 -12.11 -19.94
CA MET A 497 1.61 -11.73 -21.20
C MET A 497 1.22 -12.69 -22.33
N HIS A 498 1.17 -13.99 -22.04
CA HIS A 498 0.70 -14.99 -22.99
C HIS A 498 -0.76 -14.75 -23.38
N TYR A 499 -1.62 -14.41 -22.42
CA TYR A 499 -3.00 -14.00 -22.69
C TYR A 499 -3.10 -12.81 -23.66
N LEU A 500 -2.34 -11.74 -23.42
CA LEU A 500 -2.31 -10.60 -24.34
C LEU A 500 -1.84 -11.00 -25.74
N LEU A 501 -0.82 -11.86 -25.82
CA LEU A 501 -0.35 -12.40 -27.10
C LEU A 501 -1.47 -13.17 -27.82
N LEU A 502 -2.18 -14.07 -27.12
CA LEU A 502 -3.26 -14.86 -27.72
C LEU A 502 -4.36 -13.95 -28.29
N LEU A 503 -4.75 -12.88 -27.59
CA LEU A 503 -5.71 -11.90 -28.11
C LEU A 503 -5.29 -11.35 -29.48
N THR A 504 -3.99 -11.19 -29.75
CA THR A 504 -3.48 -10.70 -31.04
C THR A 504 -3.30 -11.78 -32.11
N LYS A 505 -3.51 -13.06 -31.77
CA LYS A 505 -3.23 -14.21 -32.65
C LYS A 505 -4.47 -15.09 -32.93
N ILE A 506 -5.65 -14.67 -32.48
CA ILE A 506 -6.90 -15.37 -32.77
C ILE A 506 -7.22 -15.29 -34.26
N ASN A 507 -7.80 -16.37 -34.80
CA ASN A 507 -8.41 -16.33 -36.12
C ASN A 507 -9.62 -15.35 -36.11
N PRO A 508 -9.60 -14.25 -36.90
CA PRO A 508 -10.68 -13.26 -36.91
C PRO A 508 -12.07 -13.86 -37.15
N ASP A 509 -12.16 -14.88 -38.00
CA ASP A 509 -13.43 -15.56 -38.33
C ASP A 509 -14.03 -16.32 -37.13
N ALA A 510 -13.20 -16.70 -36.17
CA ALA A 510 -13.62 -17.42 -34.97
C ALA A 510 -14.06 -16.48 -33.83
N TRP A 511 -13.72 -15.18 -33.89
CA TRP A 511 -13.89 -14.26 -32.77
C TRP A 511 -15.35 -14.13 -32.31
N SER A 512 -16.30 -14.06 -33.25
CA SER A 512 -17.74 -13.96 -32.93
C SER A 512 -18.22 -15.15 -32.09
N THR A 513 -17.78 -16.36 -32.43
CA THR A 513 -18.07 -17.59 -31.70
C THR A 513 -17.44 -17.57 -30.31
N ILE A 514 -16.15 -17.18 -30.23
CA ILE A 514 -15.42 -17.07 -28.97
C ILE A 514 -16.11 -16.09 -28.03
N TYR A 515 -16.39 -14.88 -28.51
CA TYR A 515 -17.03 -13.81 -27.74
C TYR A 515 -18.41 -14.24 -27.20
N ALA A 516 -19.25 -14.82 -28.05
CA ALA A 516 -20.58 -15.30 -27.65
C ALA A 516 -20.50 -16.42 -26.59
N SER A 517 -19.59 -17.38 -26.79
CA SER A 517 -19.40 -18.48 -25.84
C SER A 517 -18.92 -17.96 -24.48
N LEU A 518 -17.89 -17.11 -24.46
CA LEU A 518 -17.33 -16.57 -23.22
C LEU A 518 -18.32 -15.70 -22.45
N LEU A 519 -19.11 -14.87 -23.14
CA LEU A 519 -20.20 -14.12 -22.50
C LEU A 519 -21.26 -15.03 -21.89
N SER A 520 -21.61 -16.13 -22.56
CA SER A 520 -22.61 -17.08 -22.05
C SER A 520 -22.13 -17.86 -20.82
N SER A 521 -20.84 -18.15 -20.74
CA SER A 521 -20.22 -18.82 -19.59
C SER A 521 -19.80 -17.87 -18.47
N ARG A 522 -19.87 -16.55 -18.70
CA ARG A 522 -19.44 -15.53 -17.74
C ARG A 522 -20.33 -15.56 -16.51
N SER A 523 -19.72 -15.75 -15.35
CA SER A 523 -20.42 -15.74 -14.06
C SER A 523 -20.21 -14.42 -13.33
N LYS A 524 -21.18 -14.05 -12.49
CA LYS A 524 -21.04 -12.91 -11.57
C LYS A 524 -20.08 -13.29 -10.46
N ARG A 525 -19.05 -12.48 -10.25
CA ARG A 525 -18.11 -12.65 -9.13
C ARG A 525 -18.74 -12.21 -7.82
N ILE A 526 -19.56 -11.15 -7.88
CA ILE A 526 -20.28 -10.61 -6.73
C ILE A 526 -21.74 -10.50 -7.09
N THR A 527 -22.59 -11.14 -6.29
CA THR A 527 -24.04 -11.10 -6.41
C THR A 527 -24.61 -10.19 -5.34
N SER A 528 -25.66 -9.43 -5.69
CA SER A 528 -26.49 -8.75 -4.70
C SER A 528 -27.27 -9.81 -3.91
N ASN A 529 -27.50 -9.58 -2.63
CA ASN A 529 -28.42 -10.42 -1.88
C ASN A 529 -29.86 -10.06 -2.30
N ASP A 530 -30.43 -10.87 -3.19
CA ASP A 530 -31.79 -10.68 -3.70
C ASP A 530 -32.83 -11.52 -2.94
N LEU A 531 -32.41 -12.28 -1.93
CA LEU A 531 -33.29 -13.05 -1.04
C LEU A 531 -33.97 -12.16 0.02
N ILE A 532 -33.41 -10.96 0.25
CA ILE A 532 -33.89 -10.01 1.25
C ILE A 532 -34.10 -8.64 0.59
N ASP A 533 -35.22 -7.98 0.93
CA ASP A 533 -35.52 -6.62 0.45
C ASP A 533 -34.62 -5.57 1.15
N PRO A 534 -34.57 -4.31 0.66
CA PRO A 534 -33.82 -3.25 1.33
C PRO A 534 -34.28 -2.93 2.76
N LYS A 535 -35.39 -3.49 3.23
CA LYS A 535 -35.91 -3.31 4.60
C LYS A 535 -35.53 -4.47 5.54
N GLY A 536 -34.97 -5.56 5.03
CA GLY A 536 -34.54 -6.72 5.81
C GLY A 536 -35.57 -7.85 5.85
N ASN A 537 -36.57 -7.84 4.98
CA ASN A 537 -37.59 -8.90 4.90
C ASN A 537 -37.27 -9.89 3.80
N GLU A 538 -37.58 -11.16 4.04
CA GLU A 538 -37.47 -12.22 3.04
C GLU A 538 -38.37 -11.94 1.83
N VAL A 539 -37.78 -12.02 0.63
CA VAL A 539 -38.48 -11.89 -0.64
C VAL A 539 -39.06 -13.25 -1.02
N LYS A 540 -40.36 -13.46 -0.77
CA LYS A 540 -41.07 -14.63 -1.29
C LYS A 540 -41.11 -14.55 -2.82
N ARG A 541 -40.40 -15.45 -3.51
CA ARG A 541 -40.50 -15.59 -4.97
C ARG A 541 -41.93 -15.99 -5.35
N VAL A 542 -42.74 -15.01 -5.77
CA VAL A 542 -44.00 -15.30 -6.45
C VAL A 542 -43.64 -15.87 -7.81
N GLY A 543 -44.08 -17.09 -8.12
CA GLY A 543 -43.88 -17.71 -9.42
C GLY A 543 -44.46 -16.82 -10.52
N ILE A 544 -43.60 -16.21 -11.33
CA ILE A 544 -44.01 -15.43 -12.50
C ILE A 544 -44.26 -16.42 -13.63
N GLY A 545 -45.52 -16.51 -14.06
CA GLY A 545 -45.89 -17.18 -15.31
C GLY A 545 -45.16 -16.57 -16.51
N ALA A 546 -44.85 -17.40 -17.50
CA ALA A 546 -44.18 -17.01 -18.73
C ALA A 546 -44.87 -15.78 -19.37
N GLY A 547 -44.18 -14.62 -19.43
CA GLY A 547 -44.73 -13.48 -20.17
C GLY A 547 -44.27 -12.06 -19.83
N THR A 548 -43.40 -11.82 -18.86
CA THR A 548 -42.84 -10.47 -18.63
C THR A 548 -41.42 -10.55 -18.06
N SER A 549 -40.44 -10.57 -18.95
CA SER A 549 -39.05 -10.26 -18.63
C SER A 549 -38.93 -8.78 -18.27
N GLY A 550 -39.27 -8.43 -17.03
CA GLY A 550 -38.83 -7.19 -16.41
C GLY A 550 -37.32 -7.28 -16.21
N SER A 551 -36.55 -6.83 -17.20
CA SER A 551 -35.12 -6.59 -17.07
C SER A 551 -34.88 -5.42 -16.11
N THR A 552 -34.98 -5.67 -14.81
CA THR A 552 -34.20 -4.85 -13.88
C THR A 552 -32.75 -5.28 -14.09
N THR A 553 -32.01 -4.50 -14.87
CA THR A 553 -30.54 -4.53 -14.89
C THR A 553 -30.06 -4.29 -13.47
N ALA A 554 -29.96 -5.38 -12.69
CA ALA A 554 -29.70 -5.35 -11.26
C ALA A 554 -28.28 -4.84 -11.04
N ASP A 555 -28.22 -3.60 -10.60
CA ASP A 555 -27.05 -2.90 -10.12
C ASP A 555 -26.44 -3.72 -8.97
N SER A 556 -25.23 -4.27 -9.15
CA SER A 556 -24.67 -5.25 -8.22
C SER A 556 -24.13 -4.61 -6.95
N ALA A 557 -24.53 -5.16 -5.80
CA ALA A 557 -23.86 -5.04 -4.51
C ALA A 557 -23.51 -3.60 -4.06
N ILE A 558 -24.50 -2.70 -4.03
CA ILE A 558 -24.33 -1.28 -3.63
C ILE A 558 -24.83 -1.03 -2.21
N TYR A 559 -25.67 -1.90 -1.66
CA TYR A 559 -26.24 -1.73 -0.31
C TYR A 559 -25.21 -2.14 0.75
N VAL A 560 -24.09 -1.42 0.78
CA VAL A 560 -22.89 -1.70 1.57
C VAL A 560 -23.10 -1.60 3.08
N THR A 561 -24.20 -0.99 3.54
CA THR A 561 -24.54 -0.94 4.98
C THR A 561 -25.55 -2.01 5.40
N THR A 562 -26.11 -2.78 4.46
CA THR A 562 -27.17 -3.76 4.72
C THR A 562 -26.95 -5.07 3.96
N LYS A 563 -27.83 -5.40 3.00
CA LYS A 563 -27.94 -6.73 2.39
C LYS A 563 -26.71 -7.15 1.59
N ASP A 564 -25.90 -6.19 1.13
CA ASP A 564 -24.68 -6.47 0.33
C ASP A 564 -23.38 -6.29 1.13
N ALA A 565 -23.46 -5.92 2.42
CA ALA A 565 -22.30 -5.67 3.27
C ALA A 565 -21.37 -6.89 3.37
N TYR A 566 -21.94 -8.10 3.36
CA TYR A 566 -21.19 -9.36 3.45
C TYR A 566 -20.16 -9.55 2.32
N THR A 567 -20.36 -8.85 1.19
CA THR A 567 -19.44 -8.90 0.04
C THR A 567 -18.14 -8.14 0.28
N LEU A 568 -18.05 -7.36 1.36
CA LEU A 568 -16.85 -6.61 1.75
C LEU A 568 -16.08 -7.38 2.83
N THR A 569 -15.02 -8.05 2.39
CA THR A 569 -14.19 -8.96 3.19
C THR A 569 -12.85 -8.32 3.51
N ASP A 570 -12.15 -8.84 4.52
CA ASP A 570 -10.75 -8.52 4.85
C ASP A 570 -10.36 -7.04 5.06
N GLY A 571 -11.30 -6.08 5.02
CA GLY A 571 -11.20 -4.62 4.81
C GLY A 571 -10.13 -3.79 5.55
N PRO A 572 -10.19 -2.44 5.48
CA PRO A 572 -11.31 -1.59 5.08
C PRO A 572 -11.59 -1.50 3.58
N THR A 573 -12.77 -0.95 3.25
CA THR A 573 -13.17 -0.58 1.88
C THR A 573 -13.03 0.93 1.65
N ILE A 574 -12.60 1.35 0.46
CA ILE A 574 -12.66 2.76 0.03
C ILE A 574 -13.80 2.99 -0.96
N PHE A 575 -14.55 4.08 -0.80
CA PHE A 575 -15.60 4.51 -1.70
C PHE A 575 -15.27 5.92 -2.21
N LEU A 576 -14.84 6.03 -3.45
CA LEU A 576 -14.51 7.31 -4.07
C LEU A 576 -15.75 7.89 -4.76
N ALA A 577 -16.07 9.15 -4.48
CA ALA A 577 -17.18 9.89 -5.11
C ALA A 577 -16.86 11.39 -5.20
N SER A 578 -17.44 12.08 -6.18
CA SER A 578 -17.35 13.54 -6.25
C SER A 578 -18.23 14.18 -5.16
N ASP A 579 -19.47 13.68 -5.01
CA ASP A 579 -20.40 14.09 -3.96
C ASP A 579 -20.37 13.10 -2.79
N VAL A 580 -19.42 13.32 -1.89
CA VAL A 580 -19.20 12.50 -0.68
C VAL A 580 -20.42 12.53 0.25
N GLU A 581 -21.09 13.68 0.39
CA GLU A 581 -22.25 13.81 1.26
C GLU A 581 -23.44 12.98 0.79
N LYS A 582 -23.66 12.90 -0.52
CA LYS A 582 -24.73 12.09 -1.09
C LYS A 582 -24.53 10.61 -0.80
N ILE A 583 -23.29 10.11 -0.89
CA ILE A 583 -22.98 8.73 -0.52
C ILE A 583 -23.14 8.52 0.99
N ALA A 584 -22.67 9.46 1.82
CA ALA A 584 -22.86 9.43 3.27
C ALA A 584 -24.35 9.36 3.66
N ARG A 585 -25.18 10.23 3.08
CA ARG A 585 -26.65 10.22 3.26
C ARG A 585 -27.28 8.91 2.80
N PHE A 586 -26.85 8.39 1.65
CA PHE A 586 -27.32 7.10 1.15
C PHE A 586 -27.00 5.97 2.14
N CYS A 587 -25.78 5.88 2.67
CA CYS A 587 -25.39 4.86 3.65
C CYS A 587 -26.27 4.88 4.92
N ILE A 588 -26.57 6.06 5.45
CA ILE A 588 -27.43 6.23 6.63
C ILE A 588 -28.87 5.82 6.31
N GLN A 589 -29.41 6.30 5.19
CA GLN A 589 -30.78 5.95 4.77
C GLN A 589 -30.95 4.44 4.58
N GLN A 590 -29.95 3.79 3.98
CA GLN A 590 -30.00 2.34 3.76
C GLN A 590 -29.82 1.53 5.04
N ALA A 591 -29.14 2.05 6.06
CA ALA A 591 -28.95 1.34 7.34
C ALA A 591 -30.28 0.96 8.02
N ASN A 592 -31.39 1.61 7.64
CA ASN A 592 -32.75 1.31 8.09
C ASN A 592 -32.85 1.29 9.62
N ILE A 593 -32.21 2.28 10.26
CA ILE A 593 -32.25 2.49 11.71
C ILE A 593 -33.65 3.01 12.07
N PRO A 594 -34.38 2.35 13.02
CA PRO A 594 -35.70 2.81 13.44
C PRO A 594 -35.64 4.25 13.97
N ALA A 595 -36.63 5.08 13.61
CA ALA A 595 -36.68 6.49 14.01
C ALA A 595 -36.48 6.68 15.51
N LYS A 596 -37.13 5.87 16.36
CA LYS A 596 -36.96 5.94 17.83
C LYS A 596 -35.51 5.76 18.31
N VAL A 597 -34.74 4.89 17.65
CA VAL A 597 -33.33 4.65 18.01
C VAL A 597 -32.47 5.81 17.52
N MET A 598 -32.77 6.31 16.32
CA MET A 598 -32.12 7.51 15.78
C MET A 598 -32.38 8.74 16.67
N ASP A 599 -33.62 8.91 17.15
CA ASP A 599 -34.02 10.00 18.03
C ASP A 599 -33.29 9.91 19.38
N ASP A 600 -33.20 8.73 20.02
CA ASP A 600 -32.42 8.55 21.26
C ASP A 600 -30.93 8.85 21.08
N ILE A 601 -30.34 8.44 19.94
CA ILE A 601 -28.94 8.76 19.61
C ILE A 601 -28.78 10.26 19.37
N MET A 602 -29.68 10.89 18.62
CA MET A 602 -29.65 12.32 18.37
C MET A 602 -29.85 13.13 19.66
N GLU A 603 -30.75 12.74 20.56
CA GLU A 603 -30.91 13.39 21.87
C GLU A 603 -29.63 13.31 22.72
N LYS A 604 -28.94 12.16 22.71
CA LYS A 604 -27.64 12.02 23.38
C LYS A 604 -26.57 12.88 22.72
N ILE A 605 -26.52 12.93 21.40
CA ILE A 605 -25.57 13.77 20.64
C ILE A 605 -25.85 15.25 20.90
N GLU A 606 -27.10 15.71 20.88
CA GLU A 606 -27.47 17.09 21.17
C GLU A 606 -27.13 17.50 22.60
N PHE A 607 -27.38 16.60 23.57
CA PHE A 607 -26.97 16.82 24.96
C PHE A 607 -25.45 16.96 25.07
N ASN A 608 -24.69 16.09 24.41
CA ASN A 608 -23.23 16.14 24.39
C ASN A 608 -22.70 17.38 23.64
N ASN A 609 -23.35 17.81 22.56
CA ASN A 609 -23.00 19.02 21.81
C ASN A 609 -23.14 20.27 22.70
N LYS A 610 -24.20 20.37 23.52
CA LYS A 610 -24.34 21.45 24.51
C LYS A 610 -23.24 21.44 25.58
N ILE A 611 -22.85 20.24 26.04
CA ILE A 611 -21.71 20.09 26.95
C ILE A 611 -20.43 20.55 26.25
N ASN A 612 -20.21 20.16 24.99
CA ASN A 612 -19.03 20.55 24.21
C ASN A 612 -18.94 22.06 24.00
N ASP A 613 -20.06 22.73 23.72
CA ASP A 613 -20.08 24.20 23.60
C ASP A 613 -19.63 24.86 24.91
N THR A 614 -20.07 24.30 26.04
CA THR A 614 -19.69 24.77 27.38
C THR A 614 -18.21 24.47 27.69
N ILE A 615 -17.72 23.27 27.34
CA ILE A 615 -16.31 22.89 27.44
C ILE A 615 -15.44 23.84 26.60
N THR A 616 -15.83 24.12 25.36
CA THR A 616 -15.09 24.98 24.45
C THR A 616 -15.01 26.42 24.99
N SER A 617 -16.10 26.93 25.57
CA SER A 617 -16.10 28.23 26.24
C SER A 617 -15.15 28.26 27.43
N LEU A 618 -15.18 27.23 28.29
CA LEU A 618 -14.30 27.15 29.47
C LEU A 618 -12.83 26.97 29.09
N GLU A 619 -12.53 26.23 28.03
CA GLU A 619 -11.17 26.05 27.49
C GLU A 619 -10.64 27.37 26.93
N HIS A 620 -11.47 28.15 26.22
CA HIS A 620 -11.11 29.50 25.76
C HIS A 620 -10.85 30.46 26.94
N ASP A 621 -11.72 30.47 27.95
CA ASP A 621 -11.55 31.30 29.14
C ASP A 621 -10.25 30.92 29.90
N LEU A 622 -9.89 29.63 29.93
CA LEU A 622 -8.63 29.16 30.50
C LEU A 622 -7.41 29.61 29.68
N GLU A 623 -7.48 29.56 28.34
CA GLU A 623 -6.43 30.09 27.46
C GLU A 623 -6.23 31.59 27.67
N ASP A 624 -7.31 32.38 27.71
CA ASP A 624 -7.26 33.82 27.98
C ASP A 624 -6.61 34.14 29.33
N ILE A 625 -6.95 33.35 30.37
CA ILE A 625 -6.35 33.49 31.70
C ILE A 625 -4.85 33.13 31.65
N ALA A 626 -4.45 32.10 30.91
CA ALA A 626 -3.07 31.67 30.75
C ALA A 626 -2.22 32.67 29.95
N GLU A 627 -2.77 33.28 28.90
CA GLU A 627 -2.13 34.35 28.13
C GLU A 627 -1.97 35.63 28.96
N SER A 628 -2.97 35.98 29.76
CA SER A 628 -2.90 37.13 30.68
C SER A 628 -1.80 36.97 31.75
N LYS A 629 -1.44 35.72 32.09
CA LYS A 629 -0.33 35.38 33.01
C LYS A 629 1.04 35.50 32.32
N THR A 630 1.16 35.17 31.03
CA THR A 630 2.42 35.22 30.28
C THR A 630 2.79 36.63 29.81
N GLN A 631 1.82 37.49 29.44
CA GLN A 631 2.10 38.89 29.08
C GLN A 631 2.68 39.72 30.24
N LYS A 632 2.27 39.46 31.49
CA LYS A 632 2.81 40.14 32.68
C LYS A 632 4.26 39.79 33.01
N GLY A 633 4.84 38.78 32.37
CA GLY A 633 6.23 38.35 32.56
C GLY A 633 7.26 39.04 31.65
N SER A 634 6.85 39.88 30.69
CA SER A 634 7.75 40.37 29.63
C SER A 634 8.10 41.87 29.64
N CYS A 635 7.65 42.66 30.62
CA CYS A 635 8.10 44.05 30.77
C CYS A 635 9.24 44.17 31.79
N THR A 636 10.45 43.76 31.40
CA THR A 636 11.69 44.23 32.05
C THR A 636 12.20 45.47 31.31
N ASP A 637 11.54 46.61 31.56
CA ASP A 637 12.08 47.92 31.16
C ASP A 637 12.87 48.52 32.32
N ASN A 638 14.19 48.59 32.15
CA ASN A 638 15.14 49.14 33.11
C ASN A 638 15.22 50.66 33.00
N SER A 639 14.14 51.38 33.36
CA SER A 639 14.18 52.85 33.45
C SER A 639 14.02 53.34 34.89
N ARG A 640 14.82 54.35 35.22
CA ARG A 640 15.19 54.79 36.58
C ARG A 640 14.15 55.68 37.28
N GLU A 641 12.93 55.77 36.77
CA GLU A 641 11.93 56.75 37.23
C GLU A 641 10.78 56.17 38.08
N ALA A 642 10.70 54.85 38.27
CA ALA A 642 9.63 54.22 39.05
C ALA A 642 9.95 54.01 40.56
N GLN A 643 10.92 54.73 41.13
CA GLN A 643 11.29 54.59 42.55
C GLN A 643 10.53 55.50 43.53
N LYS A 644 9.61 56.36 43.08
CA LYS A 644 8.93 57.34 43.96
C LYS A 644 7.47 57.07 44.34
N MET A 645 6.89 55.92 44.01
CA MET A 645 5.52 55.57 44.43
C MET A 645 5.38 54.20 45.12
N LYS A 646 6.39 53.77 45.89
CA LYS A 646 6.29 52.63 46.81
C LYS A 646 6.27 53.10 48.26
N LYS A 647 5.20 53.79 48.68
CA LYS A 647 4.95 54.05 50.11
C LYS A 647 3.49 54.39 50.43
N THR A 648 2.54 53.67 49.85
CA THR A 648 1.16 53.60 50.39
C THR A 648 0.40 52.49 49.68
N SER A 649 0.32 51.31 50.33
CA SER A 649 -0.56 50.15 50.06
C SER A 649 0.15 48.81 50.32
N SER A 650 0.70 48.65 51.53
CA SER A 650 1.06 47.33 52.07
C SER A 650 -0.09 46.83 52.94
N LYS A 651 -1.13 46.29 52.31
CA LYS A 651 -2.15 45.39 52.87
C LYS A 651 -3.05 45.01 51.69
N ASN A 652 -3.18 43.71 51.41
CA ASN A 652 -3.94 43.09 50.31
C ASN A 652 -3.19 42.87 48.98
N LYS A 653 -2.08 42.11 48.98
CA LYS A 653 -1.50 41.59 47.72
C LYS A 653 -1.23 40.10 47.65
N ASP A 654 -1.53 39.33 48.71
CA ASP A 654 -1.32 37.88 48.71
C ASP A 654 -2.62 37.07 48.47
N ALA A 655 -3.77 37.72 48.30
CA ALA A 655 -5.05 37.05 48.03
C ALA A 655 -5.35 36.86 46.53
N ALA A 656 -4.99 37.83 45.68
CA ALA A 656 -5.42 37.86 44.27
C ALA A 656 -4.64 36.89 43.33
N THR A 657 -3.46 36.43 43.75
CA THR A 657 -2.71 35.38 43.01
C THR A 657 -3.20 33.97 43.37
N ASN A 658 -3.68 33.77 44.60
CA ASN A 658 -4.27 32.49 45.03
C ASN A 658 -5.68 32.31 44.46
N ASP A 659 -6.48 33.37 44.34
CA ASP A 659 -7.82 33.29 43.74
C ASP A 659 -7.77 32.82 42.28
N LYS A 660 -6.85 33.36 41.46
CA LYS A 660 -6.76 32.95 40.05
C LYS A 660 -6.20 31.54 39.84
N ASP A 661 -5.40 31.03 40.78
CA ASP A 661 -4.96 29.63 40.75
C ASP A 661 -6.05 28.70 41.27
N ALA A 662 -6.86 29.15 42.23
CA ALA A 662 -8.08 28.46 42.67
C ALA A 662 -9.14 28.42 41.56
N ASP A 663 -9.31 29.50 40.79
CA ASP A 663 -10.23 29.58 39.65
C ASP A 663 -9.80 28.62 38.53
N VAL A 664 -8.50 28.54 38.21
CA VAL A 664 -7.97 27.57 37.24
C VAL A 664 -8.15 26.13 37.74
N LEU A 665 -7.92 25.86 39.03
CA LEU A 665 -8.18 24.56 39.63
C LEU A 665 -9.67 24.20 39.63
N GLN A 666 -10.55 25.19 39.81
CA GLN A 666 -12.00 25.01 39.79
C GLN A 666 -12.48 24.75 38.36
N MET A 667 -12.04 25.54 37.38
CA MET A 667 -12.37 25.33 35.96
C MET A 667 -11.86 23.97 35.45
N ASN A 668 -10.69 23.50 35.89
CA ASN A 668 -10.21 22.14 35.55
C ASN A 668 -11.11 21.05 36.17
N LYS A 669 -11.55 21.21 37.43
CA LYS A 669 -12.51 20.28 38.05
C LYS A 669 -13.87 20.32 37.35
N ASP A 670 -14.32 21.50 36.95
CA ASP A 670 -15.59 21.68 36.24
C ASP A 670 -15.50 21.04 34.84
N LEU A 671 -14.36 21.17 34.15
CA LEU A 671 -14.07 20.44 32.90
C LEU A 671 -14.07 18.92 33.08
N ASP A 672 -13.42 18.41 34.13
CA ASP A 672 -13.43 16.96 34.44
C ASP A 672 -14.85 16.46 34.74
N THR A 673 -15.65 17.28 35.43
CA THR A 673 -17.06 16.96 35.73
C THR A 673 -17.91 16.97 34.46
N LEU A 674 -17.76 17.97 33.60
CA LEU A 674 -18.45 18.06 32.31
C LEU A 674 -18.09 16.91 31.39
N ARG A 675 -16.81 16.51 31.34
CA ARG A 675 -16.35 15.33 30.58
C ARG A 675 -16.96 14.03 31.13
N ALA A 676 -17.14 13.92 32.45
CA ALA A 676 -17.79 12.76 33.07
C ALA A 676 -19.32 12.72 32.82
N MET A 677 -19.96 13.84 32.49
CA MET A 677 -21.40 13.91 32.21
C MET A 677 -21.79 13.49 30.78
N ILE A 678 -20.80 13.21 29.92
CA ILE A 678 -21.03 12.83 28.53
C ILE A 678 -21.74 11.49 28.46
N LYS A 679 -22.83 11.44 27.70
CA LYS A 679 -23.58 10.21 27.47
C LYS A 679 -22.93 9.41 26.34
N THR A 680 -22.65 8.14 26.57
CA THR A 680 -22.25 7.21 25.51
C THR A 680 -23.46 6.88 24.63
N ALA A 681 -23.29 7.01 23.31
CA ALA A 681 -24.29 6.61 22.33
C ALA A 681 -23.75 5.41 21.54
N GLU A 682 -23.89 4.22 22.11
CA GLU A 682 -23.52 2.97 21.44
C GLU A 682 -24.64 2.53 20.48
N LEU A 683 -24.26 2.20 19.25
CA LEU A 683 -25.18 1.70 18.25
C LEU A 683 -25.31 0.18 18.38
N ASN A 684 -26.54 -0.34 18.37
CA ASN A 684 -26.75 -1.79 18.42
C ASN A 684 -26.07 -2.50 17.24
N GLU A 685 -25.41 -3.63 17.50
CA GLU A 685 -24.66 -4.40 16.50
C GLU A 685 -25.49 -4.76 15.24
N THR A 686 -26.82 -4.81 15.33
CA THR A 686 -27.72 -5.05 14.20
C THR A 686 -27.58 -3.99 13.08
N PHE A 687 -27.07 -2.80 13.40
CA PHE A 687 -26.88 -1.68 12.47
C PHE A 687 -25.41 -1.43 12.11
N ILE A 688 -24.48 -2.17 12.72
CA ILE A 688 -23.06 -2.10 12.39
C ILE A 688 -22.78 -3.17 11.33
N PRO A 689 -22.34 -2.79 10.12
CA PRO A 689 -22.15 -3.72 9.01
C PRO A 689 -21.27 -4.92 9.39
N ASN A 690 -21.71 -6.12 9.01
CA ASN A 690 -20.99 -7.39 9.18
C ASN A 690 -20.70 -7.83 10.62
N LYS A 691 -21.23 -7.16 11.65
CA LYS A 691 -21.31 -7.74 13.01
C LYS A 691 -22.22 -8.98 13.00
N GLN A 692 -22.12 -9.81 14.04
CA GLN A 692 -22.85 -11.07 14.10
C GLN A 692 -24.37 -10.89 14.01
N LEU A 693 -24.94 -9.92 14.74
CA LEU A 693 -26.37 -9.62 14.66
C LEU A 693 -26.78 -9.01 13.32
N HIS A 694 -25.92 -8.20 12.71
CA HIS A 694 -26.15 -7.65 11.37
C HIS A 694 -26.23 -8.75 10.31
N LEU A 695 -25.28 -9.69 10.30
CA LEU A 695 -25.28 -10.83 9.37
C LEU A 695 -26.52 -11.71 9.55
N ARG A 696 -26.94 -11.95 10.80
CA ARG A 696 -28.19 -12.70 11.08
C ARG A 696 -29.45 -12.01 10.57
N LYS A 697 -29.43 -10.69 10.40
CA LYS A 697 -30.55 -9.94 9.83
C LYS A 697 -30.49 -9.92 8.30
N TRP A 698 -29.31 -9.69 7.74
CA TRP A 698 -29.14 -9.32 6.33
C TRP A 698 -28.56 -10.42 5.44
N ALA A 699 -28.06 -11.53 5.99
CA ALA A 699 -27.38 -12.59 5.27
C ALA A 699 -27.77 -14.01 5.72
N TYR A 700 -28.79 -14.18 6.57
CA TYR A 700 -29.12 -15.49 7.16
C TYR A 700 -29.65 -16.55 6.17
N LEU A 701 -30.10 -16.11 4.99
CA LEU A 701 -30.57 -16.99 3.91
C LEU A 701 -29.46 -17.37 2.92
N LEU A 702 -28.26 -16.81 3.07
CA LEU A 702 -27.12 -17.11 2.21
C LEU A 702 -26.41 -18.36 2.72
N ASP A 703 -25.82 -19.11 1.80
CA ASP A 703 -25.01 -20.27 2.16
C ASP A 703 -23.71 -19.82 2.84
N GLU A 704 -23.18 -20.62 3.77
CA GLU A 704 -21.89 -20.34 4.43
C GLU A 704 -20.73 -20.19 3.43
N ALA A 705 -20.85 -20.82 2.25
CA ALA A 705 -19.88 -20.71 1.17
C ALA A 705 -19.82 -19.30 0.53
N ASP A 706 -20.90 -18.53 0.63
CA ASP A 706 -21.04 -17.18 0.06
C ASP A 706 -20.60 -16.09 1.06
N VAL A 707 -20.68 -16.37 2.36
CA VAL A 707 -20.27 -15.44 3.43
C VAL A 707 -18.90 -15.84 3.98
N LYS A 708 -17.86 -15.52 3.21
CA LYS A 708 -16.46 -15.81 3.58
C LYS A 708 -15.77 -14.58 4.15
N ASN A 709 -15.37 -14.64 5.42
CA ASN A 709 -14.57 -13.60 6.10
C ASN A 709 -15.13 -12.16 5.96
N PRO A 710 -16.43 -11.92 6.25
CA PRO A 710 -16.99 -10.57 6.19
C PRO A 710 -16.28 -9.65 7.17
N PHE A 711 -15.92 -8.45 6.72
CA PHE A 711 -15.15 -7.51 7.54
C PHE A 711 -16.07 -6.51 8.24
N THR A 712 -15.82 -6.27 9.52
CA THR A 712 -16.58 -5.34 10.38
C THR A 712 -15.63 -4.34 11.03
N SER A 713 -16.14 -3.18 11.40
CA SER A 713 -15.41 -2.23 12.23
C SER A 713 -15.16 -2.73 13.66
N ASN A 714 -14.14 -2.15 14.28
CA ASN A 714 -13.76 -2.38 15.67
C ASN A 714 -13.39 -1.06 16.34
N ILE A 715 -14.40 -0.35 16.87
CA ILE A 715 -14.24 0.92 17.57
C ILE A 715 -14.54 0.66 19.04
N ASP A 716 -13.62 1.08 19.91
CA ASP A 716 -13.72 0.92 21.37
C ASP A 716 -14.53 2.06 22.00
N ASP A 717 -15.01 1.84 23.23
CA ASP A 717 -15.85 2.79 23.96
C ASP A 717 -15.14 4.13 24.20
N GLU A 718 -13.82 4.10 24.41
CA GLU A 718 -12.99 5.30 24.56
C GLU A 718 -13.05 6.16 23.29
N THR A 719 -12.84 5.56 22.12
CA THR A 719 -12.97 6.29 20.84
C THR A 719 -14.41 6.77 20.62
N ILE A 720 -15.43 6.00 21.03
CA ILE A 720 -16.84 6.45 20.91
C ILE A 720 -17.06 7.74 21.68
N VAL A 721 -16.53 7.84 22.91
CA VAL A 721 -16.60 9.08 23.71
C VAL A 721 -15.87 10.23 23.00
N GLU A 722 -14.68 9.99 22.45
CA GLU A 722 -13.94 11.00 21.68
C GLU A 722 -14.71 11.48 20.45
N ILE A 723 -15.38 10.57 19.72
CA ILE A 723 -16.22 10.90 18.56
C ILE A 723 -17.39 11.81 18.96
N MET A 724 -18.01 11.53 20.13
CA MET A 724 -19.10 12.35 20.66
C MET A 724 -18.63 13.75 21.05
N LEU A 725 -17.41 13.85 21.57
CA LEU A 725 -16.73 15.08 21.97
C LEU A 725 -16.30 15.99 20.81
N LEU A 726 -16.37 15.52 19.56
CA LEU A 726 -15.91 16.30 18.43
C LEU A 726 -16.74 17.59 18.23
N PRO A 727 -16.12 18.78 18.34
CA PRO A 727 -16.81 20.06 18.14
C PRO A 727 -16.97 20.35 16.64
N GLY A 728 -18.11 20.94 16.27
CA GLY A 728 -18.38 21.43 14.92
C GLY A 728 -18.45 20.35 13.83
N VAL A 729 -18.67 19.09 14.19
CA VAL A 729 -18.85 17.97 13.24
C VAL A 729 -20.33 17.65 13.11
N ASN A 730 -20.81 17.47 11.88
CA ASN A 730 -22.20 17.12 11.60
C ASN A 730 -22.59 15.79 12.27
N ASP A 731 -23.75 15.75 12.91
CA ASP A 731 -24.24 14.57 13.66
C ASP A 731 -24.35 13.33 12.77
N SER A 732 -24.68 13.50 11.48
CA SER A 732 -24.71 12.40 10.51
C SER A 732 -23.35 11.70 10.35
N TRP A 733 -22.25 12.44 10.49
CA TRP A 733 -20.90 11.87 10.41
C TRP A 733 -20.47 11.19 11.69
N LYS A 734 -20.93 11.69 12.86
CA LYS A 734 -20.76 10.98 14.14
C LYS A 734 -21.44 9.62 14.07
N ILE A 735 -22.66 9.55 13.53
CA ILE A 735 -23.40 8.30 13.34
C ILE A 735 -22.71 7.36 12.35
N LEU A 736 -22.20 7.88 11.24
CA LEU A 736 -21.41 7.08 10.30
C LEU A 736 -20.15 6.51 10.95
N LEU A 737 -19.43 7.30 11.75
CA LEU A 737 -18.27 6.81 12.48
C LEU A 737 -18.66 5.70 13.47
N LEU A 738 -19.79 5.79 14.17
CA LEU A 738 -20.29 4.70 15.02
C LEU A 738 -20.57 3.41 14.22
N MET A 739 -21.04 3.54 12.98
CA MET A 739 -21.19 2.39 12.06
C MET A 739 -19.83 1.87 11.52
N GLY A 740 -18.73 2.54 11.84
CA GLY A 740 -17.41 2.24 11.28
C GLY A 740 -17.13 2.86 9.92
N ILE A 741 -17.90 3.86 9.51
CA ILE A 741 -17.76 4.53 8.21
C ILE A 741 -17.14 5.92 8.43
N GLY A 742 -15.90 6.09 7.95
CA GLY A 742 -15.23 7.39 7.93
C GLY A 742 -15.61 8.20 6.69
N VAL A 743 -15.74 9.51 6.83
CA VAL A 743 -15.99 10.44 5.71
C VAL A 743 -14.80 11.38 5.60
N PHE A 744 -14.06 11.31 4.50
CA PHE A 744 -12.91 12.18 4.29
C PHE A 744 -13.23 13.30 3.32
N THR A 745 -13.38 14.49 3.87
CA THR A 745 -13.51 15.75 3.14
C THR A 745 -12.61 16.80 3.79
N ASN A 746 -12.31 17.90 3.08
CA ASN A 746 -11.69 19.06 3.71
C ASN A 746 -12.66 19.62 4.76
N HIS A 747 -12.46 19.25 6.03
CA HIS A 747 -13.30 19.66 7.15
C HIS A 747 -12.56 20.69 8.02
N THR A 748 -13.31 21.56 8.69
CA THR A 748 -12.77 22.59 9.59
C THR A 748 -12.18 22.01 10.87
N SER A 749 -12.74 20.89 11.36
CA SER A 749 -12.27 20.19 12.56
C SER A 749 -11.03 19.33 12.28
N ILE A 750 -9.90 19.75 12.86
CA ILE A 750 -8.63 18.99 12.84
C ILE A 750 -8.77 17.70 13.65
N ALA A 751 -9.47 17.73 14.78
CA ALA A 751 -9.66 16.59 15.67
C ALA A 751 -10.38 15.41 14.97
N TYR A 752 -11.46 15.68 14.22
CA TYR A 752 -12.14 14.67 13.42
C TYR A 752 -11.18 13.98 12.44
N THR A 753 -10.37 14.79 11.76
CA THR A 753 -9.44 14.31 10.75
C THR A 753 -8.36 13.44 11.39
N GLU A 754 -7.87 13.78 12.58
CA GLU A 754 -6.87 13.00 13.33
C GLU A 754 -7.44 11.67 13.84
N ILE A 755 -8.66 11.65 14.40
CA ILE A 755 -9.33 10.41 14.82
C ILE A 755 -9.55 9.50 13.61
N MET A 756 -10.08 10.02 12.50
CA MET A 756 -10.30 9.25 11.27
C MET A 756 -8.99 8.63 10.77
N LYS A 757 -7.91 9.43 10.69
CA LYS A 757 -6.60 8.95 10.27
C LYS A 757 -6.09 7.82 11.16
N THR A 758 -6.23 7.97 12.47
CA THR A 758 -5.81 6.95 13.45
C THR A 758 -6.59 5.65 13.27
N LEU A 759 -7.92 5.74 13.12
CA LEU A 759 -8.77 4.57 12.90
C LEU A 759 -8.52 3.89 11.55
N ALA A 760 -8.21 4.67 10.51
CA ALA A 760 -7.83 4.16 9.20
C ALA A 760 -6.46 3.46 9.22
N ASP A 761 -5.47 4.02 9.93
CA ASP A 761 -4.12 3.44 10.07
C ASP A 761 -4.17 2.12 10.85
N GLN A 762 -5.04 2.04 11.86
CA GLN A 762 -5.26 0.83 12.65
C GLN A 762 -6.23 -0.17 11.99
N GLN A 763 -6.74 0.11 10.79
CA GLN A 763 -7.74 -0.71 10.09
C GLN A 763 -8.99 -1.01 10.95
N LYS A 764 -9.41 -0.06 11.80
CA LYS A 764 -10.58 -0.18 12.68
C LYS A 764 -11.89 0.23 12.01
N LEU A 765 -11.82 0.97 10.89
CA LEU A 765 -12.99 1.38 10.10
C LEU A 765 -13.43 0.28 9.16
N TYR A 766 -14.74 0.12 8.96
CA TYR A 766 -15.35 -0.75 7.95
C TYR A 766 -15.16 -0.20 6.53
N MET A 767 -15.43 1.11 6.36
CA MET A 767 -15.40 1.77 5.05
C MET A 767 -14.97 3.24 5.20
N ILE A 768 -14.31 3.78 4.17
CA ILE A 768 -13.96 5.20 4.07
C ILE A 768 -14.58 5.76 2.80
N ILE A 769 -15.38 6.82 2.92
CA ILE A 769 -15.93 7.56 1.78
C ILE A 769 -15.06 8.79 1.58
N ALA A 770 -14.55 9.02 0.38
CA ALA A 770 -13.64 10.14 0.12
C ALA A 770 -13.79 10.71 -1.29
N SER A 771 -13.34 11.95 -1.47
CA SER A 771 -13.21 12.54 -2.81
C SER A 771 -12.00 11.98 -3.56
N SER A 772 -11.92 12.25 -4.87
CA SER A 772 -10.79 11.81 -5.70
C SER A 772 -9.44 12.39 -5.25
N ASP A 773 -9.43 13.50 -4.52
CA ASP A 773 -8.21 14.05 -3.92
C ASP A 773 -7.58 13.12 -2.88
N TYR A 774 -8.34 12.22 -2.27
CA TYR A 774 -7.82 11.24 -1.31
C TYR A 774 -6.82 10.26 -1.93
N ILE A 775 -6.88 10.09 -3.26
CA ILE A 775 -5.91 9.32 -4.02
C ILE A 775 -4.51 9.90 -3.83
N TYR A 776 -4.40 11.20 -3.60
CA TYR A 776 -3.14 11.89 -3.35
C TYR A 776 -2.84 11.89 -1.86
N GLY A 777 -1.71 11.27 -1.49
CA GLY A 777 -1.23 11.37 -0.12
C GLY A 777 -2.15 10.72 0.91
N THR A 778 -2.39 9.42 0.79
CA THR A 778 -2.57 8.57 1.96
C THR A 778 -1.97 7.19 1.69
N ASN A 779 -1.40 6.53 2.70
CA ASN A 779 -0.85 5.17 2.54
C ASN A 779 -1.74 4.08 3.16
N TYR A 780 -3.01 4.40 3.40
CA TYR A 780 -3.98 3.42 3.89
C TYR A 780 -4.15 2.27 2.92
N GLN A 781 -4.39 1.09 3.49
CA GLN A 781 -4.51 -0.16 2.75
C GLN A 781 -5.97 -0.55 2.68
N PHE A 782 -6.46 -0.75 1.46
CA PHE A 782 -7.84 -1.14 1.21
C PHE A 782 -7.89 -2.51 0.55
N CYS A 783 -8.88 -3.31 0.95
CA CYS A 783 -9.15 -4.59 0.29
C CYS A 783 -10.11 -4.42 -0.87
N HIS A 784 -11.07 -3.52 -0.72
CA HIS A 784 -12.06 -3.22 -1.76
C HIS A 784 -12.09 -1.74 -2.09
N GLY A 785 -12.37 -1.42 -3.35
CA GLY A 785 -12.56 -0.06 -3.83
C GLY A 785 -13.84 0.09 -4.65
N TYR A 786 -14.56 1.19 -4.45
CA TYR A 786 -15.63 1.63 -5.35
C TYR A 786 -15.24 2.93 -6.03
N LEU A 787 -15.49 3.02 -7.33
CA LEU A 787 -15.47 4.28 -8.07
C LEU A 787 -16.92 4.60 -8.43
N SER A 788 -17.44 5.67 -7.85
CA SER A 788 -18.80 6.16 -8.12
C SER A 788 -18.94 6.68 -9.56
N LYS A 789 -20.19 6.71 -10.05
CA LYS A 789 -20.53 7.15 -11.41
C LYS A 789 -20.37 8.65 -11.65
N ASP A 790 -20.31 9.45 -10.59
CA ASP A 790 -20.15 10.91 -10.66
C ASP A 790 -18.67 11.34 -10.71
N LEU A 791 -17.73 10.38 -10.73
CA LEU A 791 -16.32 10.63 -10.85
C LEU A 791 -15.90 10.71 -12.32
N CYS A 792 -15.52 11.92 -12.75
CA CYS A 792 -14.82 12.15 -14.01
C CYS A 792 -13.31 12.23 -13.72
N LEU A 793 -12.58 11.15 -14.00
CA LEU A 793 -11.13 11.05 -13.76
C LEU A 793 -10.39 10.79 -15.08
N THR A 794 -9.11 11.17 -15.12
CA THR A 794 -8.14 10.77 -16.16
C THR A 794 -7.77 9.29 -16.00
N GLN A 795 -7.28 8.65 -17.06
CA GLN A 795 -6.77 7.27 -17.00
C GLN A 795 -5.74 7.10 -15.87
N GLU A 796 -4.78 8.01 -15.76
CA GLU A 796 -3.71 8.01 -14.76
C GLU A 796 -4.28 8.10 -13.34
N LYS A 797 -5.21 9.03 -13.08
CA LYS A 797 -5.83 9.18 -11.76
C LYS A 797 -6.67 7.96 -11.37
N ILE A 798 -7.33 7.29 -12.33
CA ILE A 798 -7.98 6.01 -12.09
C ILE A 798 -6.94 4.97 -11.68
N ILE A 799 -5.86 4.78 -12.45
CA ILE A 799 -4.80 3.79 -12.13
C ILE A 799 -4.20 4.06 -10.74
N GLN A 800 -3.98 5.32 -10.38
CA GLN A 800 -3.52 5.68 -9.03
C GLN A 800 -4.53 5.30 -7.95
N ALA A 801 -5.83 5.54 -8.19
CA ALA A 801 -6.90 5.13 -7.28
C ALA A 801 -6.91 3.61 -7.07
N LEU A 802 -6.86 2.85 -8.17
CA LEU A 802 -6.81 1.39 -8.15
C LEU A 802 -5.56 0.90 -7.41
N GLY A 803 -4.44 1.61 -7.53
CA GLY A 803 -3.19 1.33 -6.82
C GLY A 803 -3.25 1.55 -5.31
N ARG A 804 -4.37 2.03 -4.74
CA ARG A 804 -4.60 2.08 -3.29
C ARG A 804 -5.20 0.77 -2.75
N VAL A 805 -5.71 -0.10 -3.62
CA VAL A 805 -6.31 -1.39 -3.27
C VAL A 805 -5.26 -2.51 -3.37
N GLY A 806 -5.27 -3.45 -2.43
CA GLY A 806 -4.46 -4.67 -2.46
C GLY A 806 -2.96 -4.46 -2.30
N ARG A 807 -2.54 -3.60 -1.35
CA ARG A 807 -1.12 -3.30 -1.08
C ARG A 807 -0.41 -4.34 -0.20
N ASN A 808 -1.09 -4.97 0.75
CA ASN A 808 -0.51 -5.87 1.76
C ASN A 808 -1.37 -7.10 2.00
N ASN A 809 -0.76 -8.19 2.48
CA ASN A 809 -1.41 -9.46 2.81
C ASN A 809 -2.04 -10.18 1.60
N ILE A 810 -1.21 -10.78 0.77
CA ILE A 810 -1.58 -11.56 -0.43
C ILE A 810 -2.67 -12.62 -0.17
N GLN A 811 -2.92 -13.00 1.09
CA GLN A 811 -3.99 -13.94 1.47
C GLN A 811 -5.40 -13.33 1.42
N GLN A 812 -5.54 -11.99 1.52
CA GLN A 812 -6.83 -11.29 1.57
C GLN A 812 -7.50 -11.19 0.20
N THR A 813 -8.82 -11.09 0.15
CA THR A 813 -9.57 -10.95 -1.10
C THR A 813 -9.65 -9.49 -1.52
N TYR A 814 -9.39 -9.21 -2.81
CA TYR A 814 -9.45 -7.86 -3.34
C TYR A 814 -10.46 -7.71 -4.47
N SER A 815 -11.01 -6.52 -4.63
CA SER A 815 -11.77 -6.15 -5.82
C SER A 815 -11.87 -4.64 -5.98
N VAL A 816 -11.99 -4.18 -7.23
CA VAL A 816 -12.40 -2.81 -7.53
C VAL A 816 -13.69 -2.84 -8.33
N ARG A 817 -14.69 -2.09 -7.86
CA ARG A 817 -16.05 -2.04 -8.39
C ARG A 817 -16.27 -0.70 -9.08
N LEU A 818 -16.35 -0.73 -10.41
CA LEU A 818 -16.58 0.43 -11.26
C LEU A 818 -18.09 0.59 -11.48
N ARG A 819 -18.62 1.76 -11.10
CA ARG A 819 -20.07 2.04 -11.17
C ARG A 819 -20.48 2.61 -12.53
N ASP A 820 -19.52 2.93 -13.39
CA ASP A 820 -19.72 3.38 -14.75
C ASP A 820 -18.80 2.62 -15.72
N ASP A 821 -19.36 2.22 -16.86
CA ASP A 821 -18.60 1.54 -17.90
C ASP A 821 -17.67 2.52 -18.66
N GLU A 822 -17.92 3.84 -18.59
CA GLU A 822 -16.98 4.83 -19.14
C GLU A 822 -15.60 4.74 -18.45
N GLN A 823 -15.57 4.48 -17.14
CA GLN A 823 -14.33 4.29 -16.38
C GLN A 823 -13.55 3.06 -16.86
N ILE A 824 -14.27 2.01 -17.29
CA ILE A 824 -13.66 0.83 -17.92
C ILE A 824 -13.05 1.24 -19.26
N ASN A 825 -13.80 1.98 -20.08
CA ASN A 825 -13.33 2.39 -21.39
C ASN A 825 -12.04 3.22 -21.30
N LYS A 826 -11.98 4.18 -20.36
CA LYS A 826 -10.76 4.97 -20.11
C LYS A 826 -9.55 4.14 -19.72
N LEU A 827 -9.72 2.97 -19.09
CA LEU A 827 -8.59 2.12 -18.71
C LEU A 827 -8.06 1.29 -19.88
N PHE A 828 -8.96 0.77 -20.72
CA PHE A 828 -8.63 -0.25 -21.73
C PHE A 828 -8.42 0.30 -23.14
N TRP A 829 -8.89 1.50 -23.43
CA TRP A 829 -8.63 2.18 -24.71
C TRP A 829 -7.53 3.23 -24.56
N GLU A 830 -6.91 3.54 -25.70
CA GLU A 830 -5.94 4.61 -25.81
C GLU A 830 -6.61 5.97 -25.62
N GLU A 831 -6.08 6.78 -24.72
CA GLU A 831 -6.56 8.13 -24.46
C GLU A 831 -5.55 9.13 -25.05
N THR A 832 -6.02 9.95 -25.99
CA THR A 832 -5.18 10.92 -26.72
C THR A 832 -4.96 12.21 -25.94
N ASN A 833 -5.95 12.62 -25.13
CA ASN A 833 -5.84 13.81 -24.30
C ASN A 833 -5.29 13.44 -22.92
N LYS A 834 -3.99 13.70 -22.72
CA LYS A 834 -3.28 13.40 -21.47
C LYS A 834 -2.80 14.69 -20.80
N PRO A 835 -3.60 15.29 -19.90
CA PRO A 835 -3.22 16.55 -19.25
C PRO A 835 -1.94 16.40 -18.43
N GLU A 836 -1.71 15.24 -17.81
CA GLU A 836 -0.50 14.97 -17.03
C GLU A 836 0.77 15.04 -17.88
N VAL A 837 0.75 14.45 -19.08
CA VAL A 837 1.86 14.51 -20.04
C VAL A 837 2.13 15.95 -20.46
N ARG A 838 1.05 16.66 -20.84
CA ARG A 838 1.11 18.05 -21.29
C ARG A 838 1.68 18.97 -20.21
N ASN A 839 1.16 18.88 -19.00
CA ASN A 839 1.58 19.69 -17.88
C ASN A 839 3.01 19.37 -17.45
N MET A 840 3.45 18.10 -17.52
CA MET A 840 4.85 17.78 -17.24
C MET A 840 5.80 18.41 -18.26
N ASN A 841 5.52 18.32 -19.56
CA ASN A 841 6.34 18.97 -20.60
C ASN A 841 6.37 20.50 -20.49
N ILE A 842 5.27 21.11 -20.04
CA ILE A 842 5.19 22.56 -19.82
C ILE A 842 5.93 22.98 -18.55
N LEU A 843 5.70 22.30 -17.43
CA LEU A 843 6.14 22.75 -16.11
C LEU A 843 7.57 22.28 -15.78
N PHE A 844 7.97 21.11 -16.26
CA PHE A 844 9.34 20.59 -16.12
C PHE A 844 10.17 21.00 -17.32
N ASN A 845 10.20 22.30 -17.59
CA ASN A 845 10.97 22.93 -18.65
C ASN A 845 11.42 24.31 -18.14
N SER A 846 12.57 24.82 -18.55
CA SER A 846 13.05 26.13 -18.10
C SER A 846 12.54 27.29 -18.98
N LYS A 847 12.09 27.00 -20.21
CA LYS A 847 11.51 27.96 -21.16
C LYS A 847 10.02 28.16 -20.92
N ASN A 848 9.46 29.31 -21.30
CA ASN A 848 8.03 29.57 -21.11
C ASN A 848 7.19 28.82 -22.15
N MET A 849 6.98 27.52 -21.97
CA MET A 849 6.26 26.67 -22.91
C MET A 849 4.75 26.74 -22.72
N GLY A 850 4.01 26.64 -23.82
CA GLY A 850 2.57 26.42 -23.87
C GLY A 850 2.22 25.26 -24.79
N TRP A 851 0.94 24.86 -24.78
CA TRP A 851 0.38 23.86 -25.68
C TRP A 851 -0.62 24.51 -26.63
N ASP A 852 -0.33 24.40 -27.93
CA ASP A 852 -1.19 24.79 -29.03
C ASP A 852 -1.75 23.54 -29.71
N THR A 853 -3.05 23.54 -30.02
CA THR A 853 -3.72 22.34 -30.60
C THR A 853 -3.22 21.99 -31.99
N ASP A 854 -2.73 22.97 -32.76
CA ASP A 854 -2.31 22.77 -34.15
C ASP A 854 -0.79 22.58 -34.26
N ASN A 855 -0.02 23.26 -33.39
CA ASN A 855 1.43 23.31 -33.45
C ASN A 855 2.15 22.53 -32.32
N GLY A 856 1.40 21.95 -31.38
CA GLY A 856 1.96 21.19 -30.26
C GLY A 856 2.60 22.09 -29.20
N TYR A 857 3.80 21.73 -28.70
CA TYR A 857 4.50 22.54 -27.71
C TYR A 857 5.19 23.74 -28.37
N VAL A 858 4.82 24.95 -27.93
CA VAL A 858 5.35 26.21 -28.46
C VAL A 858 5.86 27.09 -27.32
N GLU A 859 6.95 27.82 -27.56
CA GLU A 859 7.44 28.81 -26.61
C GLU A 859 6.57 30.08 -26.71
N ILE A 860 6.05 30.53 -25.56
CA ILE A 860 5.22 31.73 -25.44
C ILE A 860 6.14 32.89 -25.05
N GLU A 861 6.24 33.89 -25.91
CA GLU A 861 6.89 35.16 -25.57
C GLU A 861 6.19 35.79 -24.36
N GLU A 862 6.94 36.15 -23.32
CA GLU A 862 6.40 36.97 -22.23
C GLU A 862 5.90 38.28 -22.84
N SER A 863 4.58 38.47 -22.90
CA SER A 863 4.00 39.76 -23.24
C SER A 863 4.52 40.77 -22.22
N GLY A 864 5.46 41.61 -22.65
CA GLY A 864 6.08 42.61 -21.81
C GLY A 864 5.02 43.38 -21.05
N SER A 865 5.21 43.49 -19.75
CA SER A 865 4.48 44.40 -18.88
C SER A 865 4.68 45.83 -19.38
N THR A 866 3.86 46.27 -20.34
CA THR A 866 3.62 47.69 -20.54
C THR A 866 2.88 48.19 -19.31
N SER A 867 3.65 48.82 -18.43
CA SER A 867 3.18 49.67 -17.35
C SER A 867 2.06 50.59 -17.84
N VAL A 868 0.87 50.45 -17.23
CA VAL A 868 -0.11 51.54 -17.07
C VAL A 868 -0.63 51.49 -15.65
#